data_AF-A0A7Y1XLC2-F1
#
_entry.id   AF-A0A7Y1XLC2-F1
#
_cell.length_a   1.000
_cell.length_b   1.000
_cell.length_c   1.000
_cell.angle_alpha   90.00
_cell.angle_beta   90.00
_cell.angle_gamma   90.00
#
_symmetry.space_group_name_H-M   'P 1'
#
loop_
_entity.id
_entity.type
_entity.pdbx_description
1 polymer ?
#
loop_
_entity_poly.entity_id
_entity_poly.type
_entity_poly.pdbx_seq_one_letter_code
_entity_poly.pdbx_strand_id
1 'polypeptide(L)'
;FKRLCLEYLPLKFSRRHGDPSRPWNRFSINTRSEIDGSKILDYEGNWRDIFQNWEALAHSYPDFIDGMIHKFLNASTFDGYNPYRVTKSGFDWEVIEPDDPWSYIGYWGDHQIIYLLKFLEFIEDYYPSRLGNYWNEHLFVYANVPYKIKGYQDIVANPKDTIDFDHKLDGKINEARNNIGADGALLTGQDGNIIHVNLVEKLLATLLAKCSNFVPEAGIWLNTQRPEWNDANNALVGNGVSMVTLYYLRRFMVKFREIIESVEAEKVEITTEIADFLTRVKQVLEENRTVLKRSVTNSERLKIMDGLGTAGSDYRELIYKSGYSGKKVSLSKNELLRFTEIVLPFLEHSIDANKREDNLYHSYNLISVAPGEGTSVDYLSVMLEGQVAVLSAGYLQAEEVLKLLDSLRKSELYRQDQNSYILYPNKDLPGFMVKNVIPEARVKDSRLLTQLLETGNKALIEKDVNGNYHFNGNFHNANDLSRVLKELESSDYATLVKAEKELILDIFEEVFDHKSFTGRSGTFFGYEGLGSIYWHMVSKLLLAVMECSRRAMVEGAPNAVVKALMEHYHEINEGIGVHKSPEVYGAFPTDPYSHTPATKGAQQPGMTGQVKEDILSRFAELGVSVQNGKLSFGTGLIEKEEILKEEAEFAYVDLLGKERALSLSPGSLGFTYCQVPVIYNFGSEEGMELFFRNGDSEKKKGLTLDAETSIKIFQRSGDIIRIDVSLPKEMVPL
;
A
#
# COMPACT_ATOMS: atom_id res chain seq x y z
N PHE A 1 -7.64 -29.36 6.74
CA PHE A 1 -7.65 -29.80 5.32
C PHE A 1 -8.35 -28.81 4.40
N LYS A 2 -9.64 -28.45 4.61
CA LYS A 2 -10.36 -27.46 3.75
C LYS A 2 -9.54 -26.20 3.44
N ARG A 3 -8.95 -25.55 4.46
CA ARG A 3 -8.04 -24.40 4.32
C ARG A 3 -6.89 -24.66 3.34
N LEU A 4 -6.13 -25.74 3.54
CA LEU A 4 -4.97 -26.09 2.70
C LEU A 4 -5.36 -26.34 1.25
N CYS A 5 -6.54 -26.90 0.98
CA CYS A 5 -7.04 -27.06 -0.39
C CYS A 5 -7.38 -25.72 -1.05
N LEU A 6 -8.00 -24.80 -0.30
CA LEU A 6 -8.31 -23.45 -0.78
C LEU A 6 -7.05 -22.63 -1.03
N GLU A 7 -6.07 -22.70 -0.14
CA GLU A 7 -4.78 -21.97 -0.26
C GLU A 7 -3.85 -22.51 -1.36
N TYR A 8 -4.15 -23.67 -1.94
CA TYR A 8 -3.30 -24.25 -2.97
C TYR A 8 -3.39 -23.46 -4.28
N LEU A 9 -2.33 -22.71 -4.57
CA LEU A 9 -2.15 -21.98 -5.82
C LEU A 9 -1.08 -22.70 -6.67
N PRO A 10 -1.43 -23.33 -7.81
CA PRO A 10 -0.49 -24.09 -8.66
C PRO A 10 0.36 -23.17 -9.56
N LEU A 11 0.94 -22.12 -8.96
CA LEU A 11 1.77 -21.16 -9.66
C LEU A 11 3.12 -21.77 -10.04
N LYS A 12 3.70 -21.23 -11.12
CA LYS A 12 5.04 -21.54 -11.62
C LYS A 12 5.64 -20.27 -12.21
N PHE A 13 6.90 -20.34 -12.62
CA PHE A 13 7.63 -19.26 -13.33
C PHE A 13 8.02 -18.03 -12.48
N SER A 14 7.42 -17.83 -11.30
CA SER A 14 7.81 -16.77 -10.38
C SER A 14 9.26 -16.87 -9.92
N ARG A 15 9.84 -15.72 -9.58
CA ARG A 15 11.22 -15.54 -9.15
C ARG A 15 11.37 -14.18 -8.46
N ARG A 16 12.32 -14.06 -7.53
CA ARG A 16 12.70 -12.77 -6.95
C ARG A 16 13.27 -11.84 -8.02
N HIS A 17 12.94 -10.55 -7.94
CA HIS A 17 13.28 -9.53 -8.95
C HIS A 17 14.68 -8.92 -8.75
N GLY A 18 15.66 -9.76 -8.44
CA GLY A 18 17.07 -9.36 -8.39
C GLY A 18 17.70 -9.30 -9.78
N ASP A 19 18.60 -8.34 -9.99
CA ASP A 19 19.39 -8.14 -11.20
C ASP A 19 20.56 -7.16 -10.89
N PRO A 20 21.53 -6.94 -11.80
CA PRO A 20 22.66 -6.03 -11.56
C PRO A 20 22.29 -4.58 -11.18
N SER A 21 21.11 -4.10 -11.56
CA SER A 21 20.58 -2.78 -11.17
C SER A 21 19.80 -2.79 -9.84
N ARG A 22 19.54 -3.98 -9.29
CA ARG A 22 18.95 -4.25 -7.98
C ARG A 22 19.82 -5.25 -7.19
N PRO A 23 21.12 -4.95 -6.96
CA PRO A 23 22.08 -5.93 -6.48
C PRO A 23 21.82 -6.40 -5.04
N TRP A 24 21.05 -5.66 -4.25
CA TRP A 24 20.62 -6.05 -2.90
C TRP A 24 19.56 -7.17 -2.91
N ASN A 25 18.89 -7.39 -4.05
CA ASN A 25 17.96 -8.49 -4.21
C ASN A 25 18.67 -9.71 -4.80
N ARG A 26 18.89 -10.76 -4.00
CA ARG A 26 19.29 -12.06 -4.53
C ARG A 26 18.13 -12.67 -5.34
N PHE A 27 18.43 -13.21 -6.52
CA PHE A 27 17.47 -13.94 -7.34
C PHE A 27 17.95 -15.35 -7.67
N SER A 28 16.98 -16.23 -7.91
CA SER A 28 17.19 -17.56 -8.50
C SER A 28 16.01 -17.89 -9.42
N ILE A 29 16.27 -18.63 -10.50
CA ILE A 29 15.26 -18.97 -11.52
C ILE A 29 14.92 -20.46 -11.41
N ASN A 30 14.23 -20.83 -10.34
CA ASN A 30 13.96 -22.23 -10.01
C ASN A 30 12.69 -22.75 -10.72
N THR A 31 12.67 -22.69 -12.05
CA THR A 31 11.47 -23.03 -12.86
C THR A 31 11.45 -24.45 -13.40
N ARG A 32 12.62 -25.12 -13.41
CA ARG A 32 12.80 -26.50 -13.84
C ARG A 32 13.63 -27.26 -12.81
N SER A 33 13.28 -28.52 -12.60
CA SER A 33 14.05 -29.46 -11.78
C SER A 33 15.42 -29.68 -12.39
N GLU A 34 16.48 -29.58 -11.58
CA GLU A 34 17.85 -29.88 -12.00
C GLU A 34 18.07 -31.37 -12.24
N ILE A 35 17.18 -32.23 -11.73
CA ILE A 35 17.29 -33.69 -11.84
C ILE A 35 16.82 -34.17 -13.23
N ASP A 36 15.67 -33.67 -13.69
CA ASP A 36 14.97 -34.21 -14.87
C ASP A 36 14.43 -33.13 -15.83
N GLY A 37 14.63 -31.84 -15.54
CA GLY A 37 14.15 -30.73 -16.36
C GLY A 37 12.64 -30.49 -16.32
N SER A 38 11.90 -31.22 -15.47
CA SER A 38 10.45 -31.08 -15.30
C SER A 38 10.08 -29.71 -14.70
N LYS A 39 8.83 -29.26 -14.92
CA LYS A 39 8.35 -27.96 -14.41
C LYS A 39 8.25 -27.98 -12.87
N ILE A 40 8.66 -26.89 -12.23
CA ILE A 40 8.46 -26.68 -10.78
C ILE A 40 7.21 -25.83 -10.56
N LEU A 41 6.32 -26.30 -9.68
CA LEU A 41 5.18 -25.53 -9.18
C LEU A 41 5.56 -24.97 -7.81
N ASP A 42 6.09 -23.76 -7.79
CA ASP A 42 6.54 -23.09 -6.57
C ASP A 42 6.47 -21.57 -6.74
N TYR A 43 6.37 -20.86 -5.61
CA TYR A 43 6.42 -19.41 -5.54
C TYR A 43 6.95 -18.91 -4.21
N GLU A 44 7.66 -17.79 -4.27
CA GLU A 44 7.99 -16.95 -3.12
C GLU A 44 7.96 -15.48 -3.55
N GLY A 45 7.58 -14.59 -2.63
CA GLY A 45 7.60 -13.17 -2.90
C GLY A 45 7.36 -12.35 -1.64
N ASN A 46 7.95 -11.16 -1.61
CA ASN A 46 7.64 -10.18 -0.57
C ASN A 46 6.15 -9.84 -0.66
N TRP A 47 5.54 -9.63 0.51
CA TRP A 47 4.09 -9.51 0.69
C TRP A 47 3.44 -8.60 -0.34
N ARG A 48 3.86 -7.33 -0.37
CA ARG A 48 3.32 -6.32 -1.26
C ARG A 48 3.46 -6.72 -2.73
N ASP A 49 4.67 -7.09 -3.15
CA ASP A 49 5.00 -7.36 -4.56
C ASP A 49 4.10 -8.46 -5.13
N ILE A 50 3.99 -9.58 -4.40
CA ILE A 50 3.29 -10.76 -4.91
C ILE A 50 1.78 -10.59 -4.91
N PHE A 51 1.20 -9.97 -3.87
CA PHE A 51 -0.24 -9.73 -3.82
C PHE A 51 -0.67 -8.66 -4.83
N GLN A 52 0.17 -7.65 -5.10
CA GLN A 52 -0.08 -6.70 -6.20
C GLN A 52 -0.04 -7.40 -7.57
N ASN A 53 0.89 -8.33 -7.81
CA ASN A 53 0.90 -9.09 -9.06
C ASN A 53 -0.32 -10.01 -9.19
N TRP A 54 -0.76 -10.60 -8.08
CA TRP A 54 -1.93 -11.47 -8.06
C TRP A 54 -3.24 -10.75 -8.37
N GLU A 55 -3.36 -9.46 -8.06
CA GLU A 55 -4.52 -8.64 -8.45
C GLU A 55 -4.71 -8.62 -9.98
N ALA A 56 -3.65 -8.35 -10.75
CA ALA A 56 -3.70 -8.40 -12.20
C ALA A 56 -3.88 -9.83 -12.72
N LEU A 57 -3.23 -10.82 -12.10
CA LEU A 57 -3.36 -12.23 -12.48
C LEU A 57 -4.81 -12.74 -12.32
N ALA A 58 -5.51 -12.32 -11.27
CA ALA A 58 -6.87 -12.75 -10.97
C ALA A 58 -7.85 -12.43 -12.11
N HIS A 59 -7.66 -11.33 -12.84
CA HIS A 59 -8.50 -10.97 -13.99
C HIS A 59 -8.42 -11.99 -15.14
N SER A 60 -7.32 -12.71 -15.25
CA SER A 60 -7.16 -13.80 -16.23
C SER A 60 -7.51 -15.18 -15.68
N TYR A 61 -7.58 -15.32 -14.35
CA TYR A 61 -7.85 -16.57 -13.63
C TYR A 61 -8.81 -16.34 -12.44
N PRO A 62 -10.06 -15.86 -12.66
CA PRO A 62 -10.89 -15.34 -11.57
C PRO A 62 -11.21 -16.34 -10.45
N ASP A 63 -11.37 -17.64 -10.77
CA ASP A 63 -11.71 -18.68 -9.80
C ASP A 63 -10.65 -18.92 -8.71
N PHE A 64 -9.42 -18.45 -8.89
CA PHE A 64 -8.37 -18.55 -7.86
C PHE A 64 -8.45 -17.47 -6.78
N ILE A 65 -9.39 -16.52 -6.88
CA ILE A 65 -9.51 -15.41 -5.93
C ILE A 65 -9.72 -15.87 -4.49
N ASP A 66 -10.51 -16.92 -4.25
CA ASP A 66 -10.70 -17.45 -2.89
C ASP A 66 -9.38 -17.90 -2.29
N GLY A 67 -8.54 -18.56 -3.09
CA GLY A 67 -7.22 -19.03 -2.65
C GLY A 67 -6.27 -17.88 -2.35
N MET A 68 -6.31 -16.81 -3.14
CA MET A 68 -5.53 -15.60 -2.89
C MET A 68 -5.97 -14.90 -1.60
N ILE A 69 -7.29 -14.76 -1.37
CA ILE A 69 -7.87 -14.18 -0.15
C ILE A 69 -7.52 -15.02 1.08
N HIS A 70 -7.69 -16.35 1.01
CA HIS A 70 -7.34 -17.25 2.11
C HIS A 70 -5.84 -17.19 2.40
N LYS A 71 -5.00 -17.19 1.36
CA LYS A 71 -3.54 -17.09 1.53
C LYS A 71 -3.14 -15.78 2.21
N PHE A 72 -3.77 -14.67 1.84
CA PHE A 72 -3.56 -13.37 2.48
C PHE A 72 -4.01 -13.42 3.94
N LEU A 73 -5.29 -13.71 4.20
CA LEU A 73 -5.87 -13.64 5.54
C LEU A 73 -5.23 -14.62 6.51
N ASN A 74 -4.96 -15.86 6.10
CA ASN A 74 -4.39 -16.88 6.99
C ASN A 74 -2.90 -16.67 7.27
N ALA A 75 -2.20 -15.92 6.43
CA ALA A 75 -0.86 -15.44 6.71
C ALA A 75 -0.86 -14.13 7.54
N SER A 76 -2.00 -13.45 7.73
CA SER A 76 -2.10 -12.31 8.64
C SER A 76 -2.12 -12.74 10.12
N THR A 77 -1.46 -11.96 10.97
CA THR A 77 -1.32 -12.15 12.41
C THR A 77 -2.58 -11.69 13.16
N PHE A 78 -2.72 -12.12 14.41
CA PHE A 78 -3.89 -11.80 15.24
C PHE A 78 -3.95 -10.33 15.69
N ASP A 79 -2.80 -9.65 15.69
CA ASP A 79 -2.63 -8.23 15.98
C ASP A 79 -2.74 -7.36 14.71
N GLY A 80 -3.21 -7.94 13.58
CA GLY A 80 -3.63 -7.20 12.40
C GLY A 80 -2.50 -6.80 11.44
N TYR A 81 -1.43 -7.59 11.39
CA TYR A 81 -0.27 -7.40 10.50
C TYR A 81 0.05 -8.70 9.75
N ASN A 82 1.26 -8.84 9.23
CA ASN A 82 1.69 -9.98 8.44
C ASN A 82 3.22 -10.13 8.41
N PRO A 83 3.74 -11.35 8.15
CA PRO A 83 5.14 -11.56 7.81
C PRO A 83 5.52 -10.86 6.49
N TYR A 84 6.82 -10.65 6.28
CA TYR A 84 7.30 -9.91 5.10
C TYR A 84 7.22 -10.70 3.79
N ARG A 85 7.19 -12.05 3.86
CA ARG A 85 7.22 -12.93 2.68
C ARG A 85 6.19 -14.05 2.79
N VAL A 86 5.55 -14.36 1.66
CA VAL A 86 4.72 -15.56 1.48
C VAL A 86 5.38 -16.52 0.50
N THR A 87 5.20 -17.81 0.76
CA THR A 87 5.72 -18.90 -0.08
C THR A 87 4.64 -19.94 -0.31
N LYS A 88 4.83 -20.85 -1.26
CA LYS A 88 3.93 -21.99 -1.42
C LYS A 88 3.77 -22.80 -0.13
N SER A 89 4.86 -22.97 0.61
CA SER A 89 4.89 -23.73 1.86
C SER A 89 4.27 -22.97 3.04
N GLY A 90 4.09 -21.66 2.97
CA GLY A 90 3.57 -20.87 4.09
C GLY A 90 4.00 -19.40 3.99
N PHE A 91 4.81 -18.96 4.94
CA PHE A 91 5.34 -17.61 5.05
C PHE A 91 6.64 -17.61 5.86
N ASP A 92 7.42 -16.54 5.70
CA ASP A 92 8.68 -16.32 6.41
C ASP A 92 8.70 -14.91 7.04
N TRP A 93 9.23 -14.80 8.24
CA TRP A 93 9.45 -13.53 8.95
C TRP A 93 10.93 -13.17 8.96
N GLU A 94 11.25 -11.89 9.13
CA GLU A 94 12.62 -11.43 9.36
C GLU A 94 13.05 -11.79 10.79
N VAL A 95 14.34 -12.09 10.97
CA VAL A 95 14.94 -12.44 12.26
C VAL A 95 16.05 -11.44 12.56
N ILE A 96 16.22 -11.10 13.85
CA ILE A 96 17.33 -10.25 14.29
C ILE A 96 18.63 -11.05 14.26
N GLU A 97 19.60 -10.60 13.45
CA GLU A 97 20.97 -11.11 13.43
C GLU A 97 21.84 -10.28 14.38
N PRO A 98 22.35 -10.84 15.49
CA PRO A 98 23.06 -10.07 16.53
C PRO A 98 24.29 -9.31 16.03
N ASP A 99 24.94 -9.81 14.97
CA ASP A 99 26.14 -9.24 14.38
C ASP A 99 25.85 -8.26 13.23
N ASP A 100 24.58 -8.12 12.81
CA ASP A 100 24.16 -7.16 11.79
C ASP A 100 23.39 -6.01 12.43
N PRO A 101 24.00 -4.82 12.61
CA PRO A 101 23.33 -3.66 13.16
C PRO A 101 22.22 -3.11 12.25
N TRP A 102 22.05 -3.66 11.03
CA TRP A 102 20.96 -3.34 10.11
C TRP A 102 19.83 -4.39 10.11
N SER A 103 19.97 -5.45 10.91
CA SER A 103 18.95 -6.46 11.08
C SER A 103 17.87 -5.97 12.04
N TYR A 104 16.86 -5.36 11.45
CA TYR A 104 15.66 -4.94 12.17
C TYR A 104 14.52 -5.90 11.89
N ILE A 105 13.44 -5.81 12.66
CA ILE A 105 12.15 -6.46 12.40
C ILE A 105 11.03 -5.43 12.49
N GLY A 106 9.85 -5.77 11.97
CA GLY A 106 8.65 -4.98 12.17
C GLY A 106 7.56 -5.29 11.16
N TYR A 107 6.55 -4.43 11.11
CA TYR A 107 5.41 -4.58 10.20
C TYR A 107 5.19 -3.31 9.39
N TRP A 108 5.11 -3.44 8.07
CA TRP A 108 4.85 -2.29 7.20
C TRP A 108 3.39 -1.87 7.30
N GLY A 109 3.14 -0.56 7.43
CA GLY A 109 1.81 0.00 7.68
C GLY A 109 0.81 -0.26 6.55
N ASP A 110 1.28 -0.28 5.29
CA ASP A 110 0.44 -0.40 4.09
C ASP A 110 0.03 -1.83 3.75
N HIS A 111 0.72 -2.85 4.28
CA HIS A 111 0.62 -4.24 3.83
C HIS A 111 -0.78 -4.88 3.94
N GLN A 112 -1.68 -4.35 4.75
CA GLN A 112 -2.99 -4.99 4.98
C GLN A 112 -4.10 -4.41 4.10
N ILE A 113 -4.42 -3.12 4.28
CA ILE A 113 -5.72 -2.56 3.88
C ILE A 113 -5.93 -2.59 2.37
N ILE A 114 -5.12 -1.86 1.60
CA ILE A 114 -5.41 -1.67 0.17
C ILE A 114 -5.24 -2.95 -0.64
N TYR A 115 -4.24 -3.79 -0.32
CA TYR A 115 -3.98 -5.03 -1.07
C TYR A 115 -5.07 -6.08 -0.84
N LEU A 116 -5.54 -6.22 0.41
CA LEU A 116 -6.70 -7.08 0.70
C LEU A 116 -7.97 -6.54 0.03
N LEU A 117 -8.20 -5.23 0.13
CA LEU A 117 -9.37 -4.58 -0.44
C LEU A 117 -9.54 -4.88 -1.92
N LYS A 118 -8.46 -4.82 -2.72
CA LYS A 118 -8.55 -5.12 -4.16
C LYS A 118 -9.04 -6.55 -4.43
N PHE A 119 -8.69 -7.52 -3.59
CA PHE A 119 -9.25 -8.88 -3.70
C PHE A 119 -10.71 -8.96 -3.25
N LEU A 120 -11.09 -8.24 -2.21
CA LEU A 120 -12.49 -8.20 -1.72
C LEU A 120 -13.43 -7.51 -2.72
N GLU A 121 -12.96 -6.46 -3.39
CA GLU A 121 -13.67 -5.82 -4.50
C GLU A 121 -13.82 -6.78 -5.67
N PHE A 122 -12.71 -7.41 -6.08
CA PHE A 122 -12.71 -8.37 -7.18
C PHE A 122 -13.70 -9.53 -6.94
N ILE A 123 -13.66 -10.18 -5.76
CA ILE A 123 -14.52 -11.34 -5.54
C ILE A 123 -16.00 -10.97 -5.52
N GLU A 124 -16.38 -9.80 -4.99
CA GLU A 124 -17.78 -9.35 -4.99
C GLU A 124 -18.27 -8.94 -6.39
N ASP A 125 -17.40 -8.38 -7.22
CA ASP A 125 -17.75 -8.05 -8.60
C ASP A 125 -17.98 -9.30 -9.45
N TYR A 126 -17.12 -10.32 -9.32
CA TYR A 126 -17.18 -11.55 -10.12
C TYR A 126 -18.13 -12.60 -9.56
N TYR A 127 -18.24 -12.69 -8.24
CA TYR A 127 -19.02 -13.70 -7.53
C TYR A 127 -19.78 -13.06 -6.37
N PRO A 128 -20.87 -12.33 -6.66
CA PRO A 128 -21.62 -11.60 -5.64
C PRO A 128 -22.04 -12.51 -4.49
N SER A 129 -21.94 -12.01 -3.26
CA SER A 129 -22.28 -12.73 -2.03
C SER A 129 -21.40 -13.96 -1.73
N ARG A 130 -20.34 -14.24 -2.52
CA ARG A 130 -19.43 -15.38 -2.27
C ARG A 130 -18.70 -15.24 -0.94
N LEU A 131 -18.40 -14.01 -0.49
CA LEU A 131 -17.84 -13.77 0.84
C LEU A 131 -18.80 -14.16 1.97
N GLY A 132 -20.12 -14.11 1.73
CA GLY A 132 -21.14 -14.55 2.68
C GLY A 132 -21.03 -16.02 3.05
N ASN A 133 -20.50 -16.86 2.15
CA ASN A 133 -20.24 -18.28 2.43
C ASN A 133 -19.20 -18.47 3.55
N TYR A 134 -18.36 -17.47 3.79
CA TYR A 134 -17.30 -17.52 4.80
C TYR A 134 -17.69 -16.82 6.11
N TRP A 135 -18.92 -16.32 6.21
CA TRP A 135 -19.40 -15.52 7.33
C TRP A 135 -19.37 -16.27 8.67
N ASN A 136 -19.86 -17.51 8.69
CA ASN A 136 -19.90 -18.38 9.87
C ASN A 136 -18.98 -19.61 9.75
N GLU A 137 -18.20 -19.71 8.67
CA GLU A 137 -17.28 -20.82 8.45
C GLU A 137 -15.94 -20.57 9.14
N HIS A 138 -15.59 -21.43 10.09
CA HIS A 138 -14.35 -21.36 10.86
C HIS A 138 -13.16 -21.96 10.08
N LEU A 139 -12.84 -21.35 8.94
CA LEU A 139 -11.80 -21.82 8.01
C LEU A 139 -10.51 -21.02 8.07
N PHE A 140 -10.53 -19.86 8.75
CA PHE A 140 -9.38 -18.97 8.82
C PHE A 140 -8.57 -19.20 10.09
N VAL A 141 -7.28 -18.89 10.01
CA VAL A 141 -6.30 -19.06 11.08
C VAL A 141 -5.46 -17.78 11.23
N TYR A 142 -4.64 -17.70 12.26
CA TYR A 142 -3.67 -16.62 12.45
C TYR A 142 -2.25 -17.12 12.28
N ALA A 143 -1.44 -16.38 11.53
CA ALA A 143 0.01 -16.59 11.52
C ALA A 143 0.60 -16.27 12.90
N ASN A 144 1.50 -17.11 13.38
CA ASN A 144 2.24 -16.93 14.61
C ASN A 144 3.63 -16.40 14.27
N VAL A 145 3.74 -15.07 14.16
CA VAL A 145 5.02 -14.40 13.94
C VAL A 145 5.60 -14.03 15.31
N PRO A 146 6.90 -14.31 15.60
CA PRO A 146 7.48 -14.12 16.92
C PRO A 146 7.83 -12.67 17.24
N TYR A 147 6.94 -11.73 16.89
CA TYR A 147 7.09 -10.30 17.16
C TYR A 147 6.14 -9.91 18.30
N LYS A 148 6.62 -9.10 19.24
CA LYS A 148 5.86 -8.61 20.39
C LYS A 148 5.78 -7.10 20.31
N ILE A 149 4.61 -6.58 19.93
CA ILE A 149 4.36 -5.14 19.95
C ILE A 149 4.20 -4.70 21.42
N LYS A 150 5.02 -3.75 21.86
CA LYS A 150 5.08 -3.25 23.25
C LYS A 150 3.77 -2.61 23.71
N GLY A 151 3.70 -2.31 25.01
CA GLY A 151 2.55 -1.63 25.59
C GLY A 151 2.37 -0.21 25.02
N TYR A 152 1.13 0.29 24.96
CA TYR A 152 0.86 1.61 24.38
C TYR A 152 1.68 2.73 25.03
N GLN A 153 1.86 2.69 26.35
CA GLN A 153 2.66 3.70 27.07
C GLN A 153 4.15 3.65 26.68
N ASP A 154 4.69 2.46 26.42
CA ASP A 154 6.08 2.31 25.95
C ASP A 154 6.22 2.86 24.51
N ILE A 155 5.22 2.63 23.66
CA ILE A 155 5.18 3.17 22.29
C ILE A 155 5.10 4.70 22.32
N VAL A 156 4.28 5.29 23.20
CA VAL A 156 4.22 6.75 23.38
C VAL A 156 5.56 7.29 23.87
N ALA A 157 6.21 6.59 24.80
CA ALA A 157 7.51 7.01 25.34
C ALA A 157 8.63 6.96 24.27
N ASN A 158 8.62 5.95 23.39
CA ASN A 158 9.57 5.83 22.29
C ASN A 158 8.95 5.10 21.07
N PRO A 159 8.35 5.83 20.12
CA PRO A 159 7.63 5.19 19.01
C PRO A 159 8.54 4.60 17.92
N LYS A 160 9.87 4.69 18.10
CA LYS A 160 10.88 4.05 17.25
C LYS A 160 11.33 2.69 17.77
N ASP A 161 11.01 2.34 19.02
CA ASP A 161 11.39 1.10 19.70
C ASP A 161 10.16 0.40 20.29
N THR A 162 9.43 -0.29 19.43
CA THR A 162 8.03 -0.68 19.68
C THR A 162 7.76 -2.17 19.48
N ILE A 163 8.68 -2.93 18.89
CA ILE A 163 8.50 -4.36 18.60
C ILE A 163 9.75 -5.14 18.97
N ASP A 164 9.59 -6.07 19.92
CA ASP A 164 10.63 -7.00 20.32
C ASP A 164 10.53 -8.34 19.56
N PHE A 165 11.67 -8.98 19.32
CA PHE A 165 11.72 -10.35 18.78
C PHE A 165 11.70 -11.37 19.92
N ASP A 166 10.68 -12.23 19.97
CA ASP A 166 10.55 -13.29 20.96
C ASP A 166 11.27 -14.56 20.51
N HIS A 167 12.57 -14.64 20.83
CA HIS A 167 13.42 -15.80 20.50
C HIS A 167 12.88 -17.13 21.05
N LYS A 168 12.17 -17.12 22.19
CA LYS A 168 11.60 -18.35 22.76
C LYS A 168 10.42 -18.83 21.93
N LEU A 169 9.58 -17.89 21.48
CA LEU A 169 8.47 -18.20 20.58
C LEU A 169 8.97 -18.67 19.21
N ASP A 170 10.00 -18.02 18.64
CA ASP A 170 10.63 -18.44 17.39
C ASP A 170 11.13 -19.90 17.47
N GLY A 171 11.86 -20.25 18.54
CA GLY A 171 12.31 -21.62 18.77
C GLY A 171 11.16 -22.63 18.84
N LYS A 172 10.06 -22.29 19.55
CA LYS A 172 8.87 -23.15 19.63
C LYS A 172 8.16 -23.32 18.29
N ILE A 173 8.04 -22.25 17.51
CA ILE A 173 7.44 -22.32 16.18
C ILE A 173 8.27 -23.21 15.26
N ASN A 174 9.60 -23.08 15.29
CA ASN A 174 10.50 -23.90 14.49
C ASN A 174 10.44 -25.38 14.89
N GLU A 175 10.35 -25.69 16.19
CA GLU A 175 10.11 -27.05 16.68
C GLU A 175 8.75 -27.59 16.17
N ALA A 176 7.68 -26.79 16.25
CA ALA A 176 6.38 -27.18 15.72
C ALA A 176 6.40 -27.40 14.20
N ARG A 177 7.11 -26.56 13.44
CA ARG A 177 7.29 -26.73 11.99
C ARG A 177 8.00 -28.04 11.64
N ASN A 178 8.99 -28.45 12.45
CA ASN A 178 9.68 -29.73 12.27
C ASN A 178 8.77 -30.93 12.58
N ASN A 179 7.85 -30.80 13.54
CA ASN A 179 6.98 -31.89 13.99
C ASN A 179 5.73 -32.08 13.12
N ILE A 180 5.05 -31.01 12.73
CA ILE A 180 3.75 -31.06 12.02
C ILE A 180 3.75 -30.35 10.66
N GLY A 181 4.90 -29.86 10.20
CA GLY A 181 5.02 -29.13 8.94
C GLY A 181 4.64 -27.65 9.08
N ALA A 182 4.40 -26.97 7.96
CA ALA A 182 4.23 -25.51 7.93
C ALA A 182 3.09 -24.97 8.83
N ASP A 183 2.04 -25.76 9.06
CA ASP A 183 0.95 -25.40 9.99
C ASP A 183 1.43 -25.24 11.45
N GLY A 184 2.63 -25.69 11.79
CA GLY A 184 3.28 -25.40 13.08
C GLY A 184 3.60 -23.92 13.31
N ALA A 185 3.54 -23.08 12.27
CA ALA A 185 3.64 -21.63 12.36
C ALA A 185 2.30 -20.93 12.58
N LEU A 186 1.22 -21.66 12.84
CA LEU A 186 -0.09 -21.08 13.14
C LEU A 186 -0.30 -20.91 14.65
N LEU A 187 -1.06 -19.89 15.01
CA LEU A 187 -1.33 -19.57 16.42
C LEU A 187 -2.25 -20.63 17.04
N THR A 188 -1.85 -21.12 18.22
CA THR A 188 -2.64 -22.06 19.01
C THR A 188 -3.34 -21.37 20.19
N GLY A 189 -4.51 -21.88 20.57
CA GLY A 189 -5.25 -21.45 21.76
C GLY A 189 -4.67 -22.03 23.05
N GLN A 190 -5.33 -21.72 24.17
CA GLN A 190 -5.03 -22.28 25.49
C GLN A 190 -5.19 -23.80 25.56
N ASP A 191 -6.00 -24.38 24.68
CA ASP A 191 -6.21 -25.82 24.55
C ASP A 191 -5.13 -26.53 23.72
N GLY A 192 -4.17 -25.77 23.17
CA GLY A 192 -3.10 -26.27 22.31
C GLY A 192 -3.50 -26.52 20.86
N ASN A 193 -4.75 -26.27 20.48
CA ASN A 193 -5.23 -26.44 19.11
C ASN A 193 -5.05 -25.15 18.30
N ILE A 194 -4.88 -25.27 16.98
CA ILE A 194 -4.86 -24.11 16.08
C ILE A 194 -6.19 -23.36 16.18
N ILE A 195 -6.11 -22.05 16.38
CA ILE A 195 -7.29 -21.18 16.44
C ILE A 195 -7.93 -21.07 15.06
N HIS A 196 -9.22 -21.40 14.99
CA HIS A 196 -10.04 -21.31 13.79
C HIS A 196 -11.16 -20.28 13.97
N VAL A 197 -11.16 -19.28 13.08
CA VAL A 197 -12.06 -18.13 13.09
C VAL A 197 -12.71 -17.95 11.71
N ASN A 198 -13.74 -17.11 11.63
CA ASN A 198 -14.42 -16.80 10.38
C ASN A 198 -13.85 -15.55 9.70
N LEU A 199 -14.38 -15.24 8.51
CA LEU A 199 -13.96 -14.07 7.74
C LEU A 199 -14.16 -12.77 8.51
N VAL A 200 -15.29 -12.62 9.20
CA VAL A 200 -15.62 -11.37 9.92
C VAL A 200 -14.57 -11.07 10.98
N GLU A 201 -14.17 -12.07 11.76
CA GLU A 201 -13.13 -11.89 12.77
C GLU A 201 -11.79 -11.48 12.15
N LYS A 202 -11.40 -12.09 11.02
CA LYS A 202 -10.17 -11.72 10.31
C LYS A 202 -10.19 -10.28 9.81
N LEU A 203 -11.31 -9.82 9.28
CA LEU A 203 -11.49 -8.43 8.85
C LEU A 203 -11.47 -7.47 10.03
N LEU A 204 -12.15 -7.83 11.14
CA LEU A 204 -12.12 -7.04 12.38
C LEU A 204 -10.71 -6.92 12.96
N ALA A 205 -9.92 -8.00 12.99
CA ALA A 205 -8.56 -7.97 13.53
C ALA A 205 -7.69 -6.91 12.85
N THR A 206 -7.70 -6.85 11.51
CA THR A 206 -6.93 -5.82 10.78
C THR A 206 -7.54 -4.42 10.89
N LEU A 207 -8.88 -4.30 10.90
CA LEU A 207 -9.55 -2.99 11.00
C LEU A 207 -9.32 -2.36 12.38
N LEU A 208 -9.44 -3.15 13.45
CA LEU A 208 -9.25 -2.70 14.82
C LEU A 208 -7.79 -2.34 15.10
N ALA A 209 -6.82 -3.08 14.54
CA ALA A 209 -5.40 -2.73 14.63
C ALA A 209 -5.08 -1.37 13.97
N LYS A 210 -5.75 -1.03 12.86
CA LYS A 210 -5.63 0.31 12.26
C LYS A 210 -6.37 1.37 13.08
N CYS A 211 -7.56 1.07 13.59
CA CYS A 211 -8.30 1.98 14.47
C CYS A 211 -7.53 2.28 15.76
N SER A 212 -6.80 1.31 16.35
CA SER A 212 -6.00 1.55 17.56
C SER A 212 -4.83 2.51 17.34
N ASN A 213 -4.45 2.74 16.09
CA ASN A 213 -3.39 3.66 15.68
C ASN A 213 -3.95 4.93 14.99
N PHE A 214 -5.26 5.13 15.01
CA PHE A 214 -5.88 6.30 14.41
C PHE A 214 -5.60 7.54 15.26
N VAL A 215 -5.05 8.55 14.62
CA VAL A 215 -4.84 9.89 15.17
C VAL A 215 -5.79 10.83 14.43
N PRO A 216 -6.83 11.37 15.10
CA PRO A 216 -7.76 12.31 14.49
C PRO A 216 -7.03 13.42 13.73
N GLU A 217 -7.53 13.83 12.56
CA GLU A 217 -6.95 14.85 11.66
C GLU A 217 -5.48 14.64 11.23
N ALA A 218 -4.83 13.52 11.58
CA ALA A 218 -3.44 13.26 11.22
C ALA A 218 -3.22 11.98 10.40
N GLY A 219 -4.04 10.93 10.62
CA GLY A 219 -3.95 9.67 9.88
C GLY A 219 -3.76 8.43 10.77
N ILE A 220 -3.10 7.40 10.23
CA ILE A 220 -2.73 6.18 10.96
C ILE A 220 -1.25 6.21 11.38
N TRP A 221 -0.98 6.06 12.67
CA TRP A 221 0.36 6.22 13.24
C TRP A 221 1.35 5.15 12.75
N LEU A 222 2.54 5.57 12.31
CA LEU A 222 3.63 4.71 11.81
C LEU A 222 4.58 4.29 12.94
N ASN A 223 4.15 3.36 13.80
CA ASN A 223 4.87 2.99 15.02
C ASN A 223 5.28 1.49 15.06
N THR A 224 5.46 0.86 13.90
CA THR A 224 5.70 -0.60 13.78
C THR A 224 7.07 -0.96 13.22
N GLN A 225 8.08 -0.11 13.43
CA GLN A 225 9.50 -0.33 13.05
C GLN A 225 9.77 -0.57 11.54
N ARG A 226 8.76 -0.37 10.69
CA ARG A 226 8.87 -0.43 9.22
C ARG A 226 8.07 0.69 8.57
N PRO A 227 8.52 1.18 7.41
CA PRO A 227 7.82 2.20 6.66
C PRO A 227 6.55 1.64 6.00
N GLU A 228 5.99 2.40 5.07
CA GLU A 228 4.95 1.94 4.16
C GLU A 228 5.56 1.62 2.77
N TRP A 229 4.92 2.05 1.67
CA TRP A 229 5.38 1.78 0.31
C TRP A 229 6.74 2.41 0.02
N ASN A 230 6.92 3.69 0.39
CA ASN A 230 8.16 4.42 0.12
C ASN A 230 9.22 4.16 1.20
N ASP A 231 10.08 3.17 0.96
CA ASP A 231 11.20 2.84 1.84
C ASP A 231 12.23 3.97 1.99
N ALA A 232 12.30 4.91 1.04
CA ALA A 232 13.20 6.06 1.13
C ALA A 232 12.77 7.09 2.19
N ASN A 233 11.51 7.05 2.64
CA ASN A 233 10.97 7.85 3.74
C ASN A 233 10.90 7.08 5.08
N ASN A 234 11.80 6.11 5.28
CA ASN A 234 11.79 5.25 6.47
C ASN A 234 12.01 5.95 7.82
N ALA A 235 12.59 7.16 7.86
CA ALA A 235 12.77 7.88 9.11
C ALA A 235 11.46 8.46 9.66
N LEU A 236 10.40 8.50 8.86
CA LEU A 236 9.03 8.80 9.32
C LEU A 236 8.52 7.78 10.34
N VAL A 237 9.03 6.55 10.35
CA VAL A 237 8.69 5.57 11.38
C VAL A 237 9.03 6.14 12.76
N GLY A 238 8.06 6.14 13.66
CA GLY A 238 8.13 6.84 14.95
C GLY A 238 7.08 7.93 15.01
N ASN A 239 7.41 9.13 14.52
CA ASN A 239 6.53 10.30 14.64
C ASN A 239 5.63 10.53 13.42
N GLY A 240 5.86 9.82 12.33
CA GLY A 240 5.08 9.92 11.10
C GLY A 240 3.69 9.30 11.25
N VAL A 241 2.73 9.88 10.55
CA VAL A 241 1.34 9.43 10.52
C VAL A 241 0.87 9.40 9.07
N SER A 242 0.27 8.30 8.64
CA SER A 242 -0.13 8.04 7.25
C SER A 242 -1.58 8.45 6.99
N MET A 243 -1.77 9.52 6.24
CA MET A 243 -3.05 9.82 5.61
C MET A 243 -3.31 8.90 4.41
N VAL A 244 -2.25 8.43 3.73
CA VAL A 244 -2.31 7.43 2.64
C VAL A 244 -3.11 6.20 3.08
N THR A 245 -2.72 5.58 4.19
CA THR A 245 -3.43 4.41 4.73
C THR A 245 -4.82 4.79 5.25
N LEU A 246 -5.04 6.00 5.77
CA LEU A 246 -6.37 6.46 6.16
C LEU A 246 -7.34 6.56 4.97
N TYR A 247 -6.88 7.08 3.82
CA TYR A 247 -7.68 7.17 2.60
C TYR A 247 -8.14 5.79 2.12
N TYR A 248 -7.23 4.82 2.10
CA TYR A 248 -7.57 3.43 1.76
C TYR A 248 -8.43 2.75 2.83
N LEU A 249 -8.22 3.07 4.12
CA LEU A 249 -9.04 2.56 5.22
C LEU A 249 -10.49 3.04 5.10
N ARG A 250 -10.71 4.28 4.65
CA ARG A 250 -12.06 4.78 4.36
C ARG A 250 -12.73 3.94 3.27
N ARG A 251 -12.07 3.69 2.13
CA ARG A 251 -12.61 2.82 1.07
C ARG A 251 -12.88 1.40 1.58
N PHE A 252 -11.95 0.85 2.37
CA PHE A 252 -12.12 -0.46 2.99
C PHE A 252 -13.35 -0.51 3.90
N MET A 253 -13.55 0.50 4.74
CA MET A 253 -14.68 0.53 5.67
C MET A 253 -16.03 0.62 4.95
N VAL A 254 -16.09 1.37 3.82
CA VAL A 254 -17.27 1.36 2.94
C VAL A 254 -17.51 -0.03 2.37
N LYS A 255 -16.47 -0.69 1.83
CA LYS A 255 -16.60 -2.05 1.27
C LYS A 255 -16.99 -3.07 2.33
N PHE A 256 -16.44 -2.95 3.54
CA PHE A 256 -16.81 -3.80 4.66
C PHE A 256 -18.29 -3.65 5.03
N ARG A 257 -18.80 -2.41 5.06
CA ARG A 257 -20.24 -2.14 5.25
C ARG A 257 -21.09 -2.80 4.17
N GLU A 258 -20.73 -2.66 2.89
CA GLU A 258 -21.43 -3.31 1.78
C GLU A 258 -21.47 -4.84 1.92
N ILE A 259 -20.33 -5.45 2.29
CA ILE A 259 -20.25 -6.90 2.54
C ILE A 259 -21.22 -7.29 3.66
N ILE A 260 -21.21 -6.58 4.79
CA ILE A 260 -22.14 -6.84 5.90
C ILE A 260 -23.60 -6.73 5.43
N GLU A 261 -23.95 -5.68 4.68
CA GLU A 261 -25.30 -5.44 4.17
C GLU A 261 -25.78 -6.56 3.24
N SER A 262 -24.90 -7.07 2.38
CA SER A 262 -25.19 -8.12 1.40
C SER A 262 -25.46 -9.50 1.99
N VAL A 263 -24.98 -9.78 3.21
CA VAL A 263 -25.09 -11.11 3.83
C VAL A 263 -26.43 -11.27 4.54
N GLU A 264 -27.10 -12.42 4.31
CA GLU A 264 -28.40 -12.75 4.93
C GLU A 264 -28.31 -13.07 6.43
N ALA A 265 -27.15 -13.52 6.91
CA ALA A 265 -26.97 -13.90 8.31
C ALA A 265 -27.02 -12.69 9.25
N GLU A 266 -27.95 -12.73 10.23
CA GLU A 266 -28.14 -11.66 11.21
C GLU A 266 -27.12 -11.65 12.35
N LYS A 267 -26.35 -12.73 12.50
CA LYS A 267 -25.39 -12.92 13.59
C LYS A 267 -24.14 -13.63 13.09
N VAL A 268 -23.03 -13.38 13.78
CA VAL A 268 -21.75 -14.05 13.62
C VAL A 268 -21.17 -14.39 14.99
N GLU A 269 -20.46 -15.51 15.09
CA GLU A 269 -19.70 -15.84 16.30
C GLU A 269 -18.26 -15.38 16.16
N ILE A 270 -17.76 -14.60 17.11
CA ILE A 270 -16.36 -14.14 17.15
C ILE A 270 -15.76 -14.47 18.51
N THR A 271 -14.43 -14.53 18.60
CA THR A 271 -13.72 -14.69 19.87
C THR A 271 -14.08 -13.56 20.85
N THR A 272 -14.18 -13.90 22.15
CA THR A 272 -14.48 -12.92 23.20
C THR A 272 -13.45 -11.78 23.21
N GLU A 273 -12.19 -12.10 22.96
CA GLU A 273 -11.08 -11.14 22.95
C GLU A 273 -11.23 -10.07 21.85
N ILE A 274 -11.65 -10.46 20.63
CA ILE A 274 -11.95 -9.50 19.55
C ILE A 274 -13.22 -8.70 19.85
N ALA A 275 -14.26 -9.34 20.42
CA ALA A 275 -15.50 -8.65 20.78
C ALA A 275 -15.28 -7.55 21.82
N ASP A 276 -14.44 -7.82 22.83
CA ASP A 276 -14.07 -6.85 23.85
C ASP A 276 -13.26 -5.69 23.24
N PHE A 277 -12.31 -5.99 22.35
CA PHE A 277 -11.53 -4.97 21.64
C PHE A 277 -12.44 -4.07 20.78
N LEU A 278 -13.34 -4.66 19.99
CA LEU A 278 -14.33 -3.94 19.19
C LEU A 278 -15.20 -3.02 20.06
N THR A 279 -15.69 -3.53 21.19
CA THR A 279 -16.55 -2.78 22.11
C THR A 279 -15.83 -1.55 22.65
N ARG A 280 -14.57 -1.69 23.07
CA ARG A 280 -13.76 -0.58 23.59
C ARG A 280 -13.46 0.46 22.53
N VAL A 281 -13.09 0.06 21.31
CA VAL A 281 -12.86 1.01 20.20
C VAL A 281 -14.13 1.80 19.90
N LYS A 282 -15.28 1.12 19.80
CA LYS A 282 -16.58 1.80 19.62
C LYS A 282 -16.85 2.80 20.74
N GLN A 283 -16.71 2.37 22.00
CA GLN A 283 -16.95 3.24 23.15
C GLN A 283 -16.10 4.52 23.11
N VAL A 284 -14.79 4.39 22.86
CA VAL A 284 -13.88 5.55 22.80
C VAL A 284 -14.30 6.54 21.71
N LEU A 285 -14.66 6.07 20.52
CA LEU A 285 -15.08 6.94 19.43
C LEU A 285 -16.43 7.61 19.74
N GLU A 286 -17.39 6.89 20.31
CA GLU A 286 -18.71 7.45 20.64
C GLU A 286 -18.65 8.51 21.73
N GLU A 287 -17.86 8.29 22.77
CA GLU A 287 -17.66 9.27 23.85
C GLU A 287 -17.02 10.57 23.36
N ASN A 288 -16.31 10.53 22.22
CA ASN A 288 -15.64 11.69 21.63
C ASN A 288 -16.27 12.15 20.31
N ARG A 289 -17.47 11.67 19.94
CA ARG A 289 -18.15 12.02 18.68
C ARG A 289 -18.40 13.52 18.49
N THR A 290 -18.41 14.29 19.56
CA THR A 290 -18.60 15.75 19.53
C THR A 290 -17.48 16.49 18.79
N VAL A 291 -16.27 15.91 18.71
CA VAL A 291 -15.13 16.54 18.04
C VAL A 291 -15.37 16.72 16.54
N LEU A 292 -16.20 15.88 15.92
CA LEU A 292 -16.51 15.91 14.48
C LEU A 292 -17.20 17.19 14.00
N LYS A 293 -17.65 18.06 14.91
CA LYS A 293 -18.34 19.32 14.57
C LYS A 293 -17.40 20.50 14.34
N ARG A 294 -16.10 20.32 14.61
CA ARG A 294 -15.08 21.37 14.53
C ARG A 294 -13.69 20.75 14.39
N SER A 295 -12.64 21.57 14.40
CA SER A 295 -11.28 21.07 14.53
C SER A 295 -11.03 20.44 15.90
N VAL A 296 -10.24 19.37 15.94
CA VAL A 296 -9.89 18.62 17.15
C VAL A 296 -8.74 19.34 17.87
N THR A 297 -8.87 19.56 19.18
CA THR A 297 -7.78 20.15 19.97
C THR A 297 -6.70 19.12 20.30
N ASN A 298 -5.46 19.54 20.58
CA ASN A 298 -4.36 18.63 20.92
C ASN A 298 -4.68 17.73 22.13
N SER A 299 -5.39 18.25 23.14
CA SER A 299 -5.80 17.48 24.31
C SER A 299 -6.87 16.43 23.96
N GLU A 300 -7.84 16.77 23.11
CA GLU A 300 -8.84 15.80 22.63
C GLU A 300 -8.21 14.72 21.75
N ARG A 301 -7.24 15.11 20.90
CA ARG A 301 -6.48 14.19 20.06
C ARG A 301 -5.75 13.15 20.91
N LEU A 302 -5.02 13.62 21.94
CA LEU A 302 -4.35 12.73 22.89
C LEU A 302 -5.35 11.82 23.62
N LYS A 303 -6.48 12.35 24.11
CA LYS A 303 -7.51 11.56 24.79
C LYS A 303 -8.04 10.41 23.92
N ILE A 304 -8.29 10.68 22.64
CA ILE A 304 -8.76 9.65 21.69
C ILE A 304 -7.65 8.63 21.43
N MET A 305 -6.41 9.08 21.19
CA MET A 305 -5.25 8.21 21.01
C MET A 305 -5.04 7.28 22.22
N ASP A 306 -5.10 7.82 23.44
CA ASP A 306 -4.92 7.05 24.67
C ASP A 306 -5.98 5.97 24.81
N GLY A 307 -7.24 6.28 24.54
CA GLY A 307 -8.33 5.31 24.59
C GLY A 307 -8.17 4.18 23.55
N LEU A 308 -7.87 4.55 22.31
CA LEU A 308 -7.72 3.61 21.19
C LEU A 308 -6.46 2.74 21.32
N GLY A 309 -5.32 3.35 21.63
CA GLY A 309 -4.05 2.68 21.79
C GLY A 309 -4.04 1.73 22.99
N THR A 310 -4.64 2.13 24.11
CA THR A 310 -4.80 1.26 25.29
C THR A 310 -5.72 0.08 24.98
N ALA A 311 -6.82 0.28 24.24
CA ALA A 311 -7.69 -0.82 23.83
C ALA A 311 -6.95 -1.87 22.98
N GLY A 312 -6.12 -1.42 22.05
CA GLY A 312 -5.26 -2.31 21.27
C GLY A 312 -4.17 -2.98 22.12
N SER A 313 -3.63 -2.29 23.12
CA SER A 313 -2.59 -2.81 24.03
C SER A 313 -3.09 -3.96 24.86
N ASP A 314 -4.21 -3.76 25.53
CA ASP A 314 -4.77 -4.75 26.43
C ASP A 314 -5.17 -6.02 25.67
N TYR A 315 -5.69 -5.88 24.45
CA TYR A 315 -6.01 -7.01 23.57
C TYR A 315 -4.75 -7.83 23.23
N ARG A 316 -3.69 -7.20 22.69
CA ARG A 316 -2.51 -7.94 22.27
C ARG A 316 -1.72 -8.54 23.44
N GLU A 317 -1.61 -7.82 24.55
CA GLU A 317 -0.92 -8.29 25.75
C GLU A 317 -1.64 -9.49 26.38
N LEU A 318 -2.98 -9.50 26.37
CA LEU A 318 -3.76 -10.65 26.79
C LEU A 318 -3.41 -11.90 25.97
N ILE A 319 -3.37 -11.78 24.64
CA ILE A 319 -3.05 -12.92 23.76
C ILE A 319 -1.58 -13.32 23.88
N TYR A 320 -0.64 -12.36 23.98
CA TYR A 320 0.78 -12.68 24.16
C TYR A 320 1.05 -13.44 25.46
N LYS A 321 0.33 -13.11 26.55
CA LYS A 321 0.51 -13.70 27.88
C LYS A 321 -0.22 -15.03 28.03
N SER A 322 -1.46 -15.10 27.55
CA SER A 322 -2.38 -16.18 27.89
C SER A 322 -2.87 -16.96 26.67
N GLY A 323 -2.64 -16.50 25.45
CA GLY A 323 -3.27 -17.03 24.24
C GLY A 323 -4.79 -16.85 24.22
N TYR A 324 -5.42 -17.21 23.09
CA TYR A 324 -6.88 -17.20 22.98
C TYR A 324 -7.53 -18.22 23.91
N SER A 325 -8.59 -17.81 24.58
CA SER A 325 -9.39 -18.68 25.46
C SER A 325 -10.21 -19.73 24.71
N GLY A 326 -10.44 -19.52 23.40
CA GLY A 326 -11.32 -20.35 22.58
C GLY A 326 -12.81 -20.08 22.78
N LYS A 327 -13.19 -19.17 23.68
CA LYS A 327 -14.59 -18.78 23.89
C LYS A 327 -15.05 -17.84 22.78
N LYS A 328 -16.30 -18.01 22.36
CA LYS A 328 -16.93 -17.17 21.34
C LYS A 328 -18.19 -16.52 21.88
N VAL A 329 -18.48 -15.35 21.36
CA VAL A 329 -19.70 -14.58 21.62
C VAL A 329 -20.38 -14.27 20.30
N SER A 330 -21.70 -14.16 20.34
CA SER A 330 -22.50 -13.82 19.16
C SER A 330 -22.60 -12.30 19.03
N LEU A 331 -22.16 -11.78 17.89
CA LEU A 331 -22.29 -10.38 17.50
C LEU A 331 -23.38 -10.26 16.43
N SER A 332 -24.25 -9.25 16.55
CA SER A 332 -25.27 -9.00 15.53
C SER A 332 -24.73 -8.22 14.33
N LYS A 333 -25.37 -8.43 13.17
CA LYS A 333 -25.15 -7.66 11.94
C LYS A 333 -25.26 -6.15 12.21
N ASN A 334 -26.25 -5.72 13.00
CA ASN A 334 -26.43 -4.32 13.36
C ASN A 334 -25.26 -3.75 14.19
N GLU A 335 -24.65 -4.55 15.08
CA GLU A 335 -23.48 -4.10 15.85
C GLU A 335 -22.24 -3.86 14.97
N LEU A 336 -22.09 -4.63 13.90
CA LEU A 336 -21.05 -4.46 12.87
C LEU A 336 -21.33 -3.23 12.01
N LEU A 337 -22.57 -3.08 11.51
CA LEU A 337 -22.96 -1.87 10.76
C LEU A 337 -22.73 -0.62 11.61
N ARG A 338 -23.15 -0.67 12.87
CA ARG A 338 -22.91 0.42 13.82
C ARG A 338 -21.43 0.74 13.98
N PHE A 339 -20.54 -0.26 14.00
CA PHE A 339 -19.10 0.01 14.02
C PHE A 339 -18.65 0.83 12.80
N THR A 340 -19.13 0.48 11.59
CA THR A 340 -18.79 1.25 10.39
C THR A 340 -19.35 2.68 10.41
N GLU A 341 -20.57 2.87 10.92
CA GLU A 341 -21.22 4.19 11.10
C GLU A 341 -20.48 5.09 12.08
N ILE A 342 -19.76 4.49 13.03
CA ILE A 342 -18.98 5.19 14.03
C ILE A 342 -17.64 5.62 13.46
N VAL A 343 -16.93 4.70 12.79
CA VAL A 343 -15.56 4.95 12.33
C VAL A 343 -15.54 5.88 11.11
N LEU A 344 -16.43 5.66 10.12
CA LEU A 344 -16.40 6.42 8.86
C LEU A 344 -16.40 7.94 9.05
N PRO A 345 -17.27 8.54 9.89
CA PRO A 345 -17.25 9.98 10.12
C PRO A 345 -15.93 10.53 10.67
N PHE A 346 -15.21 9.77 11.50
CA PHE A 346 -13.89 10.19 12.00
C PHE A 346 -12.82 10.15 10.90
N LEU A 347 -12.87 9.14 10.03
CA LEU A 347 -11.98 9.06 8.87
C LEU A 347 -12.26 10.22 7.91
N GLU A 348 -13.52 10.44 7.54
CA GLU A 348 -13.94 11.49 6.60
C GLU A 348 -13.65 12.89 7.14
N HIS A 349 -13.92 13.16 8.42
CA HIS A 349 -13.51 14.40 9.07
C HIS A 349 -11.99 14.63 9.00
N SER A 350 -11.20 13.56 9.17
CA SER A 350 -9.74 13.65 9.05
C SER A 350 -9.29 13.87 7.60
N ILE A 351 -10.01 13.34 6.60
CA ILE A 351 -9.75 13.61 5.17
C ILE A 351 -9.97 15.10 4.89
N ASP A 352 -11.10 15.65 5.34
CA ASP A 352 -11.44 17.07 5.17
C ASP A 352 -10.39 17.99 5.79
N ALA A 353 -9.94 17.67 7.01
CA ALA A 353 -8.89 18.42 7.71
C ALA A 353 -7.49 18.34 7.06
N ASN A 354 -7.30 17.45 6.07
CA ASN A 354 -6.02 17.24 5.38
C ASN A 354 -5.99 17.74 3.93
N LYS A 355 -7.01 18.52 3.53
CA LYS A 355 -6.98 19.28 2.27
C LYS A 355 -6.09 20.51 2.44
N ARG A 356 -5.12 20.67 1.54
CA ARG A 356 -4.22 21.83 1.49
C ARG A 356 -4.88 23.01 0.80
N GLU A 357 -4.32 24.20 1.00
CA GLU A 357 -4.77 25.42 0.32
C GLU A 357 -4.66 25.34 -1.21
N ASP A 358 -3.69 24.59 -1.73
CA ASP A 358 -3.49 24.32 -3.16
C ASP A 358 -4.43 23.24 -3.73
N ASN A 359 -5.38 22.73 -2.94
CA ASN A 359 -6.32 21.64 -3.25
C ASN A 359 -5.70 20.24 -3.39
N LEU A 360 -4.41 20.09 -3.10
CA LEU A 360 -3.80 18.78 -2.92
C LEU A 360 -4.05 18.29 -1.48
N TYR A 361 -3.70 17.05 -1.20
CA TYR A 361 -3.93 16.43 0.10
C TYR A 361 -2.62 15.99 0.76
N HIS A 362 -2.57 16.09 2.09
CA HIS A 362 -1.42 15.61 2.85
C HIS A 362 -1.28 14.09 2.74
N SER A 363 -0.06 13.60 2.55
CA SER A 363 0.23 12.16 2.44
C SER A 363 0.68 11.58 3.77
N TYR A 364 1.66 12.25 4.37
CA TYR A 364 2.23 11.92 5.66
C TYR A 364 2.31 13.19 6.50
N ASN A 365 1.94 13.07 7.77
CA ASN A 365 2.03 14.11 8.79
C ASN A 365 3.02 13.70 9.87
N LEU A 366 3.38 14.63 10.75
CA LEU A 366 4.17 14.39 11.94
C LEU A 366 3.32 14.65 13.18
N ILE A 367 3.53 13.86 14.22
CA ILE A 367 2.96 14.12 15.54
C ILE A 367 4.04 14.26 16.60
N SER A 368 3.79 15.18 17.53
CA SER A 368 4.54 15.31 18.77
C SER A 368 3.59 15.06 19.94
N VAL A 369 3.81 13.96 20.66
CA VAL A 369 3.01 13.59 21.82
C VAL A 369 3.66 14.19 23.06
N ALA A 370 2.93 15.08 23.74
CA ALA A 370 3.31 15.62 25.04
C ALA A 370 2.39 14.99 26.11
N PRO A 371 2.85 13.96 26.85
CA PRO A 371 2.01 13.25 27.82
C PRO A 371 1.35 14.19 28.83
N GLY A 372 0.02 14.11 28.94
CA GLY A 372 -0.76 14.97 29.84
C GLY A 372 -1.08 16.37 29.30
N GLU A 373 -0.46 16.82 28.22
CA GLU A 373 -0.70 18.14 27.60
C GLU A 373 -1.52 18.02 26.31
N GLY A 374 -1.09 17.16 25.38
CA GLY A 374 -1.78 16.93 24.12
C GLY A 374 -0.87 16.38 23.01
N THR A 375 -1.45 16.10 21.85
CA THR A 375 -0.72 15.70 20.64
C THR A 375 -0.87 16.77 19.56
N SER A 376 0.24 17.39 19.15
CA SER A 376 0.27 18.32 18.01
C SER A 376 0.42 17.59 16.69
N VAL A 377 0.02 18.24 15.60
CA VAL A 377 0.17 17.75 14.22
C VAL A 377 0.93 18.79 13.42
N ASP A 378 1.99 18.36 12.76
CA ASP A 378 2.77 19.13 11.80
C ASP A 378 2.70 18.47 10.42
N TYR A 379 2.95 19.25 9.37
CA TYR A 379 2.72 18.83 8.00
C TYR A 379 4.01 18.76 7.19
N LEU A 380 4.09 17.79 6.29
CA LEU A 380 5.20 17.62 5.35
C LEU A 380 4.89 18.21 3.98
N SER A 381 5.91 18.25 3.13
CA SER A 381 5.78 18.57 1.71
C SER A 381 4.71 17.72 1.04
N VAL A 382 4.08 18.27 0.01
CA VAL A 382 3.15 17.52 -0.83
C VAL A 382 3.84 16.29 -1.44
N MET A 383 3.13 15.17 -1.53
CA MET A 383 3.66 13.95 -2.16
C MET A 383 2.63 13.35 -3.11
N LEU A 384 3.10 12.76 -4.20
CA LEU A 384 2.25 12.14 -5.21
C LEU A 384 1.37 11.02 -4.63
N GLU A 385 1.92 10.25 -3.68
CA GLU A 385 1.27 9.10 -3.07
C GLU A 385 -0.04 9.46 -2.34
N GLY A 386 -0.10 10.58 -1.62
CA GLY A 386 -1.34 11.03 -1.00
C GLY A 386 -2.41 11.42 -2.02
N GLN A 387 -2.00 11.89 -3.20
CA GLN A 387 -2.94 12.27 -4.26
C GLN A 387 -3.56 11.01 -4.86
N VAL A 388 -2.73 10.02 -5.17
CA VAL A 388 -3.18 8.68 -5.60
C VAL A 388 -4.16 8.09 -4.59
N ALA A 389 -3.81 8.13 -3.30
CA ALA A 389 -4.61 7.52 -2.25
C ALA A 389 -5.95 8.22 -2.01
N VAL A 390 -6.00 9.56 -1.99
CA VAL A 390 -7.27 10.30 -1.80
C VAL A 390 -8.19 10.17 -3.01
N LEU A 391 -7.65 10.16 -4.24
CA LEU A 391 -8.41 9.86 -5.45
C LEU A 391 -9.02 8.45 -5.40
N SER A 392 -8.25 7.51 -4.86
CA SER A 392 -8.66 6.12 -4.66
C SER A 392 -9.60 5.90 -3.48
N ALA A 393 -9.89 6.91 -2.64
CA ALA A 393 -10.66 6.74 -1.39
C ALA A 393 -12.18 6.56 -1.61
N GLY A 394 -12.68 6.84 -2.82
CA GLY A 394 -14.11 6.84 -3.12
C GLY A 394 -14.90 7.96 -2.43
N TYR A 395 -14.22 9.01 -1.95
CA TYR A 395 -14.81 10.05 -1.09
C TYR A 395 -15.10 11.35 -1.85
N LEU A 396 -14.14 11.81 -2.66
CA LEU A 396 -14.24 13.08 -3.39
C LEU A 396 -15.27 13.02 -4.52
N GLN A 397 -16.02 14.11 -4.68
CA GLN A 397 -16.94 14.28 -5.81
C GLN A 397 -16.17 14.56 -7.11
N ALA A 398 -16.81 14.37 -8.27
CA ALA A 398 -16.16 14.49 -9.58
C ALA A 398 -15.48 15.86 -9.81
N GLU A 399 -16.12 16.95 -9.42
CA GLU A 399 -15.56 18.31 -9.54
C GLU A 399 -14.37 18.53 -8.61
N GLU A 400 -14.36 17.91 -7.43
CA GLU A 400 -13.23 17.98 -6.50
C GLU A 400 -12.04 17.19 -7.01
N VAL A 401 -12.30 16.03 -7.62
CA VAL A 401 -11.27 15.24 -8.30
C VAL A 401 -10.64 16.04 -9.43
N LEU A 402 -11.45 16.67 -10.29
CA LEU A 402 -10.95 17.50 -11.38
C LEU A 402 -10.08 18.65 -10.86
N LYS A 403 -10.56 19.35 -9.82
CA LYS A 403 -9.81 20.45 -9.20
C LYS A 403 -8.47 19.99 -8.62
N LEU A 404 -8.43 18.81 -8.01
CA LEU A 404 -7.20 18.20 -7.49
C LEU A 404 -6.24 17.92 -8.65
N LEU A 405 -6.69 17.29 -9.73
CA LEU A 405 -5.84 16.95 -10.89
C LEU A 405 -5.31 18.21 -11.60
N ASP A 406 -6.16 19.23 -11.78
CA ASP A 406 -5.75 20.53 -12.30
C ASP A 406 -4.65 21.18 -11.44
N SER A 407 -4.73 21.00 -10.12
CA SER A 407 -3.76 21.53 -9.17
C SER A 407 -2.48 20.71 -9.18
N LEU A 408 -2.59 19.37 -9.29
CA LEU A 408 -1.46 18.45 -9.39
C LEU A 408 -0.62 18.74 -10.63
N ARG A 409 -1.26 18.97 -11.78
CA ARG A 409 -0.63 19.35 -13.04
C ARG A 409 0.18 20.66 -12.95
N LYS A 410 -0.24 21.59 -12.08
CA LYS A 410 0.40 22.89 -11.86
C LYS A 410 1.38 22.90 -10.68
N SER A 411 1.49 21.79 -9.96
CA SER A 411 2.30 21.69 -8.75
C SER A 411 3.78 21.46 -9.05
N GLU A 412 4.61 21.58 -8.01
CA GLU A 412 6.03 21.22 -8.05
C GLU A 412 6.29 19.72 -8.27
N LEU A 413 5.24 18.89 -8.22
CA LEU A 413 5.36 17.47 -8.55
C LEU A 413 5.39 17.22 -10.06
N TYR A 414 4.91 18.16 -10.88
CA TYR A 414 4.95 18.00 -12.33
C TYR A 414 6.35 18.29 -12.88
N ARG A 415 6.94 17.29 -13.53
CA ARG A 415 8.27 17.33 -14.16
C ARG A 415 8.12 17.42 -15.69
N GLN A 416 8.47 18.60 -16.20
CA GLN A 416 8.15 19.02 -17.58
C GLN A 416 8.90 18.24 -18.67
N ASP A 417 10.19 17.94 -18.51
CA ASP A 417 11.01 17.25 -19.52
C ASP A 417 10.53 15.83 -19.83
N GLN A 418 9.84 15.21 -18.87
CA GLN A 418 9.26 13.87 -18.99
C GLN A 418 7.73 13.88 -19.05
N ASN A 419 7.07 15.05 -19.01
CA ASN A 419 5.60 15.17 -18.98
C ASN A 419 4.96 14.22 -17.93
N SER A 420 5.51 14.19 -16.71
CA SER A 420 5.05 13.25 -15.68
C SER A 420 5.32 13.76 -14.27
N TYR A 421 5.19 12.92 -13.24
CA TYR A 421 5.18 13.35 -11.84
C TYR A 421 6.29 12.73 -11.01
N ILE A 422 6.97 13.55 -10.20
CA ILE A 422 7.91 13.11 -9.16
C ILE A 422 7.19 12.83 -7.83
N LEU A 423 7.81 12.09 -6.93
CA LEU A 423 7.17 11.66 -5.68
C LEU A 423 6.94 12.81 -4.68
N TYR A 424 7.86 13.77 -4.63
CA TYR A 424 7.85 14.94 -3.77
C TYR A 424 8.68 16.05 -4.43
N PRO A 425 8.49 17.33 -4.06
CA PRO A 425 9.19 18.44 -4.70
C PRO A 425 10.70 18.25 -4.72
N ASN A 426 11.30 18.56 -5.88
CA ASN A 426 12.74 18.62 -5.99
C ASN A 426 13.27 19.82 -5.19
N LYS A 427 14.45 19.70 -4.57
CA LYS A 427 15.05 20.77 -3.78
C LYS A 427 16.57 20.81 -3.91
N ASP A 428 17.12 22.01 -3.80
CA ASP A 428 18.57 22.19 -3.70
C ASP A 428 19.05 21.83 -2.29
N LEU A 429 20.00 20.90 -2.20
CA LEU A 429 20.63 20.58 -0.93
C LEU A 429 21.81 21.52 -0.68
N PRO A 430 22.02 21.95 0.58
CA PRO A 430 23.17 22.78 0.90
C PRO A 430 24.47 22.09 0.48
N GLY A 431 25.36 22.85 -0.17
CA GLY A 431 26.68 22.36 -0.55
C GLY A 431 27.52 21.97 0.68
N PHE A 432 28.55 21.14 0.48
CA PHE A 432 29.37 20.59 1.58
C PHE A 432 29.90 21.67 2.54
N MET A 433 30.35 22.81 2.00
CA MET A 433 30.98 23.89 2.78
C MET A 433 30.00 24.69 3.67
N VAL A 434 28.68 24.55 3.50
CA VAL A 434 27.69 25.32 4.26
C VAL A 434 26.87 24.49 5.26
N LYS A 435 26.95 23.15 5.21
CA LYS A 435 26.11 22.26 6.03
C LYS A 435 26.37 22.32 7.54
N ASN A 436 27.63 22.50 7.93
CA ASN A 436 28.05 22.39 9.33
C ASN A 436 28.66 23.71 9.79
N VAL A 437 27.91 24.80 9.74
CA VAL A 437 28.39 26.12 10.15
C VAL A 437 27.56 26.60 11.34
N ILE A 438 28.18 26.66 12.52
CA ILE A 438 27.54 27.14 13.74
C ILE A 438 27.59 28.68 13.73
N PRO A 439 26.46 29.38 13.87
CA PRO A 439 26.45 30.84 13.97
C PRO A 439 27.30 31.31 15.17
N GLU A 440 28.14 32.32 14.97
CA GLU A 440 29.04 32.81 16.02
C GLU A 440 28.29 33.23 17.30
N ALA A 441 27.09 33.81 17.15
CA ALA A 441 26.23 34.16 18.28
C ALA A 441 25.91 32.94 19.16
N ARG A 442 25.58 31.81 18.53
CA ARG A 442 25.24 30.55 19.22
C ARG A 442 26.43 29.91 19.91
N VAL A 443 27.62 30.06 19.34
CA VAL A 443 28.86 29.64 20.02
C VAL A 443 29.07 30.46 21.30
N LYS A 444 28.82 31.78 21.25
CA LYS A 444 28.99 32.69 22.39
C LYS A 444 27.95 32.48 23.50
N ASP A 445 26.79 31.89 23.17
CA ASP A 445 25.76 31.52 24.16
C ASP A 445 26.18 30.33 25.04
N SER A 446 27.17 29.53 24.62
CA SER A 446 27.66 28.37 25.38
C SER A 446 29.06 28.62 25.96
N ARG A 447 29.16 28.51 27.29
CA ARG A 447 30.46 28.56 27.97
C ARG A 447 31.29 27.30 27.70
N LEU A 448 30.65 26.14 27.51
CA LEU A 448 31.35 24.91 27.15
C LEU A 448 32.01 25.03 25.77
N LEU A 449 31.27 25.47 24.74
CA LEU A 449 31.82 25.60 23.39
C LEU A 449 32.96 26.61 23.33
N THR A 450 32.82 27.76 24.00
CA THR A 450 33.88 28.78 24.08
C THR A 450 35.12 28.26 24.81
N GLN A 451 34.98 27.55 25.93
CA GLN A 451 36.11 26.98 26.67
C GLN A 451 36.82 25.86 25.90
N LEU A 452 36.09 25.03 25.14
CA LEU A 452 36.70 24.01 24.27
C LEU A 452 37.57 24.66 23.18
N LEU A 453 37.11 25.77 22.59
CA LEU A 453 37.89 26.54 21.62
C LEU A 453 39.17 27.14 22.24
N GLU A 454 39.07 27.73 23.44
CA GLU A 454 40.22 28.31 24.16
C GLU A 454 41.28 27.27 24.52
N THR A 455 40.85 26.05 24.82
CA THR A 455 41.73 24.92 25.19
C THR A 455 42.20 24.10 23.99
N GLY A 456 41.77 24.45 22.77
CA GLY A 456 42.10 23.73 21.54
C GLY A 456 41.49 22.32 21.46
N ASN A 457 40.45 22.05 22.25
CA ASN A 457 39.78 20.76 22.30
C ASN A 457 38.73 20.64 21.18
N LYS A 458 38.99 19.74 20.22
CA LYS A 458 38.16 19.53 19.02
C LYS A 458 37.09 18.46 19.18
N ALA A 459 36.81 18.01 20.41
CA ALA A 459 35.85 16.94 20.65
C ALA A 459 34.43 17.30 20.16
N LEU A 460 33.99 18.54 20.38
CA LEU A 460 32.67 19.01 19.94
C LEU A 460 32.73 20.04 18.82
N ILE A 461 33.66 20.99 18.90
CA ILE A 461 33.69 22.19 18.06
C ILE A 461 35.10 22.49 17.56
N GLU A 462 35.20 22.99 16.33
CA GLU A 462 36.43 23.50 15.73
C GLU A 462 36.19 24.85 15.07
N LYS A 463 37.20 25.72 15.06
CA LYS A 463 37.19 26.98 14.31
C LYS A 463 38.09 26.86 13.09
N ASP A 464 37.58 27.15 11.90
CA ASP A 464 38.34 27.09 10.65
C ASP A 464 39.29 28.30 10.49
N VAL A 465 40.12 28.26 9.43
CA VAL A 465 41.06 29.33 9.10
C VAL A 465 40.40 30.65 8.68
N ASN A 466 39.11 30.62 8.32
CA ASN A 466 38.33 31.79 7.93
C ASN A 466 37.53 32.36 9.11
N GLY A 467 37.57 31.71 10.28
CA GLY A 467 36.91 32.13 11.50
C GLY A 467 35.51 31.56 11.72
N ASN A 468 35.04 30.64 10.88
CA ASN A 468 33.77 29.93 11.06
C ASN A 468 33.90 28.81 12.09
N TYR A 469 32.78 28.39 12.66
CA TYR A 469 32.73 27.33 13.67
C TYR A 469 31.98 26.12 13.13
N HIS A 470 32.45 24.93 13.47
CA HIS A 470 31.94 23.67 12.96
C HIS A 470 31.83 22.66 14.11
N PHE A 471 30.78 21.83 14.10
CA PHE A 471 30.79 20.63 14.92
C PHE A 471 31.84 19.63 14.41
N ASN A 472 32.27 18.71 15.27
CA ASN A 472 33.17 17.63 14.89
C ASN A 472 32.62 16.85 13.68
N GLY A 473 33.46 16.64 12.66
CA GLY A 473 33.07 16.01 11.40
C GLY A 473 32.71 14.52 11.48
N ASN A 474 32.90 13.87 12.64
CA ASN A 474 32.52 12.47 12.86
C ASN A 474 31.08 12.31 13.40
N PHE A 475 30.34 13.40 13.59
CA PHE A 475 28.95 13.33 14.06
C PHE A 475 27.99 13.08 12.90
N HIS A 476 27.20 12.02 13.02
CA HIS A 476 26.11 11.71 12.09
C HIS A 476 24.77 12.23 12.62
N ASN A 477 24.58 12.27 13.94
CA ASN A 477 23.36 12.73 14.60
C ASN A 477 23.59 13.09 16.08
N ALA A 478 22.52 13.46 16.78
CA ALA A 478 22.54 13.87 18.18
C ALA A 478 23.02 12.77 19.15
N ASN A 479 23.00 11.49 18.78
CA ASN A 479 23.53 10.40 19.61
C ASN A 479 25.06 10.40 19.64
N ASP A 480 25.71 10.69 18.51
CA ASP A 480 27.18 10.83 18.47
C ASP A 480 27.61 12.02 19.34
N LEU A 481 26.90 13.15 19.22
CA LEU A 481 27.09 14.32 20.07
C LEU A 481 26.88 13.99 21.55
N SER A 482 25.79 13.29 21.89
CA SER A 482 25.47 12.88 23.27
C SER A 482 26.52 11.94 23.85
N ARG A 483 27.07 11.02 23.03
CA ARG A 483 28.16 10.14 23.45
C ARG A 483 29.41 10.93 23.81
N VAL A 484 29.81 11.89 22.97
CA VAL A 484 30.99 12.72 23.25
C VAL A 484 30.76 13.64 24.45
N LEU A 485 29.56 14.21 24.61
CA LEU A 485 29.20 14.96 25.82
C LEU A 485 29.37 14.09 27.07
N LYS A 486 28.92 12.83 27.03
CA LYS A 486 29.08 11.87 28.13
C LYS A 486 30.55 11.54 28.44
N GLU A 487 31.40 11.44 27.42
CA GLU A 487 32.85 11.27 27.62
C GLU A 487 33.47 12.50 28.31
N LEU A 488 33.02 13.70 27.96
CA LEU A 488 33.46 14.95 28.59
C LEU A 488 32.98 15.10 30.05
N GLU A 489 31.95 14.38 30.48
CA GLU A 489 31.54 14.35 31.90
C GLU A 489 32.63 13.76 32.82
N SER A 490 33.60 13.02 32.28
CA SER A 490 34.72 12.45 33.02
C SER A 490 35.97 13.35 33.05
N SER A 491 35.83 14.63 32.69
CA SER A 491 36.92 15.59 32.55
C SER A 491 36.64 16.90 33.29
N ASP A 492 37.54 17.88 33.17
CA ASP A 492 37.40 19.23 33.76
C ASP A 492 36.16 20.00 33.25
N TYR A 493 35.48 19.51 32.21
CA TYR A 493 34.27 20.10 31.65
C TYR A 493 32.96 19.60 32.29
N ALA A 494 33.02 18.65 33.23
CA ALA A 494 31.84 17.95 33.75
C ALA A 494 30.70 18.87 34.23
N THR A 495 31.02 19.94 34.95
CA THR A 495 30.02 20.91 35.43
C THR A 495 29.32 21.64 34.29
N LEU A 496 30.06 21.99 33.24
CA LEU A 496 29.52 22.69 32.07
C LEU A 496 28.69 21.76 31.19
N VAL A 497 29.13 20.51 30.99
CA VAL A 497 28.33 19.51 30.26
C VAL A 497 26.96 19.34 30.91
N LYS A 498 26.92 19.16 32.24
CA LYS A 498 25.65 18.98 32.95
C LYS A 498 24.73 20.21 32.86
N ALA A 499 25.30 21.40 32.78
CA ALA A 499 24.54 22.66 32.69
C ALA A 499 24.07 22.99 31.27
N GLU A 500 24.86 22.67 30.24
CA GLU A 500 24.64 23.14 28.87
C GLU A 500 24.32 22.02 27.85
N LYS A 501 24.18 20.76 28.29
CA LYS A 501 23.88 19.62 27.40
C LYS A 501 22.70 19.89 26.47
N GLU A 502 21.55 20.29 27.04
CA GLU A 502 20.34 20.54 26.24
C GLU A 502 20.53 21.71 25.27
N LEU A 503 21.19 22.80 25.71
CA LEU A 503 21.52 23.93 24.84
C LEU A 503 22.39 23.51 23.64
N ILE A 504 23.38 22.63 23.86
CA ILE A 504 24.25 22.16 22.77
C ILE A 504 23.50 21.22 21.82
N LEU A 505 22.61 20.38 22.34
CA LEU A 505 21.72 19.56 21.51
C LEU A 505 20.79 20.45 20.67
N ASP A 506 20.27 21.54 21.24
CA ASP A 506 19.45 22.52 20.52
C ASP A 506 20.25 23.24 19.43
N ILE A 507 21.50 23.68 19.70
CA ILE A 507 22.38 24.28 18.68
C ILE A 507 22.65 23.29 17.55
N PHE A 508 22.90 22.02 17.89
CA PHE A 508 23.13 20.97 16.89
C PHE A 508 21.90 20.73 16.03
N GLU A 509 20.72 20.68 16.66
CA GLU A 509 19.45 20.54 15.94
C GLU A 509 19.16 21.73 15.03
N GLU A 510 19.47 22.96 15.45
CA GLU A 510 19.29 24.15 14.60
C GLU A 510 20.20 24.17 13.38
N VAL A 511 21.41 23.62 13.49
CA VAL A 511 22.36 23.55 12.36
C VAL A 511 21.94 22.48 11.35
N PHE A 512 21.43 21.33 11.82
CA PHE A 512 21.18 20.17 10.96
C PHE A 512 19.70 19.89 10.64
N ASP A 513 18.76 20.44 11.41
CA ASP A 513 17.30 20.26 11.26
C ASP A 513 16.91 18.78 11.07
N HIS A 514 17.43 17.91 11.96
CA HIS A 514 17.19 16.47 11.87
C HIS A 514 15.73 16.11 12.18
N LYS A 515 14.98 16.95 12.89
CA LYS A 515 13.53 16.79 13.07
C LYS A 515 12.77 16.76 11.74
N SER A 516 13.27 17.47 10.73
CA SER A 516 12.69 17.48 9.38
C SER A 516 13.20 16.34 8.48
N PHE A 517 14.07 15.46 8.98
CA PHE A 517 14.60 14.33 8.22
C PHE A 517 13.57 13.20 8.10
N THR A 518 13.03 13.02 6.89
CA THR A 518 12.04 11.97 6.60
C THR A 518 12.68 10.66 6.14
N GLY A 519 13.97 10.65 5.82
CA GLY A 519 14.71 9.49 5.31
C GLY A 519 15.66 9.87 4.18
N ARG A 520 16.22 8.86 3.50
CA ARG A 520 17.18 9.07 2.40
C ARG A 520 16.57 9.80 1.19
N SER A 521 15.25 9.74 1.02
CA SER A 521 14.44 10.41 0.00
C SER A 521 14.92 11.81 -0.36
N GLY A 522 15.07 12.66 0.65
CA GLY A 522 15.46 14.06 0.50
C GLY A 522 16.97 14.30 0.45
N THR A 523 17.80 13.27 0.31
CA THR A 523 19.28 13.37 0.44
C THR A 523 20.07 12.69 -0.68
N PHE A 524 19.39 12.13 -1.69
CA PHE A 524 20.00 11.49 -2.87
C PHE A 524 19.21 11.80 -4.15
N PHE A 525 19.78 11.45 -5.32
CA PHE A 525 19.36 11.97 -6.64
C PHE A 525 18.95 10.88 -7.67
N GLY A 526 18.60 9.69 -7.20
CA GLY A 526 18.14 8.57 -8.03
C GLY A 526 17.20 7.66 -7.25
N TYR A 527 16.68 6.60 -7.87
CA TYR A 527 15.64 5.76 -7.26
C TYR A 527 14.40 6.59 -6.87
N GLU A 528 14.00 6.59 -5.60
CA GLU A 528 12.94 7.43 -5.07
C GLU A 528 13.37 8.90 -4.91
N GLY A 529 14.65 9.23 -5.03
CA GLY A 529 15.24 10.51 -4.63
C GLY A 529 14.83 11.76 -5.42
N LEU A 530 15.46 12.87 -5.06
CA LEU A 530 15.16 14.21 -5.56
C LEU A 530 15.20 14.28 -7.10
N GLY A 531 14.11 14.79 -7.68
CA GLY A 531 13.94 14.95 -9.14
C GLY A 531 13.70 13.65 -9.91
N SER A 532 13.62 12.50 -9.24
CA SER A 532 13.38 11.21 -9.87
C SER A 532 11.88 10.91 -9.99
N ILE A 533 11.46 10.45 -11.17
CA ILE A 533 10.12 9.89 -11.37
C ILE A 533 10.18 8.41 -10.99
N TYR A 534 9.27 7.96 -10.13
CA TYR A 534 9.12 6.55 -9.78
C TYR A 534 7.84 5.99 -10.41
N TRP A 535 7.99 5.25 -11.51
CA TRP A 535 6.91 4.98 -12.47
C TRP A 535 5.75 4.18 -11.89
N HIS A 536 6.01 3.31 -10.91
CA HIS A 536 4.92 2.56 -10.24
C HIS A 536 3.91 3.50 -9.56
N MET A 537 4.34 4.63 -8.98
CA MET A 537 3.39 5.58 -8.37
C MET A 537 2.61 6.37 -9.42
N VAL A 538 3.24 6.67 -10.57
CA VAL A 538 2.56 7.31 -11.71
C VAL A 538 1.49 6.38 -12.30
N SER A 539 1.78 5.09 -12.47
CA SER A 539 0.77 4.14 -12.95
C SER A 539 -0.34 3.88 -11.93
N LYS A 540 -0.08 4.01 -10.62
CA LYS A 540 -1.16 4.05 -9.62
C LYS A 540 -2.03 5.29 -9.78
N LEU A 541 -1.45 6.46 -10.07
CA LEU A 541 -2.21 7.67 -10.40
C LEU A 541 -3.08 7.43 -11.64
N LEU A 542 -2.51 6.86 -12.71
CA LEU A 542 -3.22 6.52 -13.94
C LEU A 542 -4.47 5.68 -13.64
N LEU A 543 -4.31 4.59 -12.88
CA LEU A 543 -5.43 3.72 -12.49
C LEU A 543 -6.46 4.46 -11.62
N ALA A 544 -6.02 5.27 -10.66
CA ALA A 544 -6.93 6.03 -9.78
C ALA A 544 -7.76 7.06 -10.56
N VAL A 545 -7.15 7.75 -11.55
CA VAL A 545 -7.85 8.70 -12.42
C VAL A 545 -8.84 8.00 -13.33
N MET A 546 -8.51 6.81 -13.85
CA MET A 546 -9.45 5.96 -14.58
C MET A 546 -10.66 5.56 -13.71
N GLU A 547 -10.43 5.09 -12.49
CA GLU A 547 -11.49 4.74 -11.54
C GLU A 547 -12.40 5.95 -11.24
N CYS A 548 -11.80 7.13 -11.03
CA CYS A 548 -12.57 8.36 -10.82
C CYS A 548 -13.37 8.81 -12.04
N SER A 549 -12.79 8.71 -13.24
CA SER A 549 -13.48 9.07 -14.49
C SER A 549 -14.70 8.18 -14.72
N ARG A 550 -14.54 6.86 -14.50
CA ARG A 550 -15.64 5.89 -14.57
C ARG A 550 -16.72 6.15 -13.53
N ARG A 551 -16.32 6.42 -12.28
CA ARG A 551 -17.26 6.76 -11.21
C ARG A 551 -18.07 8.01 -11.57
N ALA A 552 -17.41 9.06 -12.04
CA ALA A 552 -18.06 10.30 -12.47
C ALA A 552 -19.10 10.06 -13.59
N MET A 553 -18.81 9.17 -14.55
CA MET A 553 -19.78 8.78 -15.58
C MET A 553 -21.00 8.08 -14.98
N VAL A 554 -20.79 7.11 -14.08
CA VAL A 554 -21.88 6.33 -13.45
C VAL A 554 -22.75 7.21 -12.55
N GLU A 555 -22.15 8.17 -11.85
CA GLU A 555 -22.83 9.12 -10.97
C GLU A 555 -23.55 10.25 -11.74
N GLY A 556 -23.39 10.31 -13.07
CA GLY A 556 -24.06 11.31 -13.91
C GLY A 556 -23.46 12.71 -13.80
N ALA A 557 -22.16 12.83 -13.54
CA ALA A 557 -21.45 14.10 -13.53
C ALA A 557 -21.56 14.81 -14.89
N PRO A 558 -21.42 16.16 -14.95
CA PRO A 558 -21.50 16.89 -16.22
C PRO A 558 -20.49 16.37 -17.25
N ASN A 559 -20.91 16.20 -18.50
CA ASN A 559 -20.05 15.69 -19.59
C ASN A 559 -18.72 16.46 -19.73
N ALA A 560 -18.71 17.77 -19.45
CA ALA A 560 -17.50 18.57 -19.48
C ALA A 560 -16.48 18.17 -18.39
N VAL A 561 -16.97 17.82 -17.20
CA VAL A 561 -16.13 17.33 -16.09
C VAL A 561 -15.57 15.95 -16.44
N VAL A 562 -16.43 15.02 -16.88
CA VAL A 562 -16.01 13.69 -17.33
C VAL A 562 -14.93 13.79 -18.40
N LYS A 563 -15.15 14.62 -19.43
CA LYS A 563 -14.17 14.81 -20.50
C LYS A 563 -12.83 15.34 -19.98
N ALA A 564 -12.85 16.33 -19.08
CA ALA A 564 -11.61 16.87 -18.50
C ALA A 564 -10.86 15.83 -17.63
N LEU A 565 -11.57 14.97 -16.91
CA LEU A 565 -10.95 13.85 -16.18
C LEU A 565 -10.29 12.86 -17.13
N MET A 566 -10.93 12.56 -18.26
CA MET A 566 -10.36 11.72 -19.31
C MET A 566 -9.13 12.37 -19.94
N GLU A 567 -9.14 13.68 -20.19
CA GLU A 567 -7.97 14.42 -20.69
C GLU A 567 -6.78 14.26 -19.74
N HIS A 568 -6.98 14.40 -18.41
CA HIS A 568 -5.94 14.11 -17.42
C HIS A 568 -5.44 12.66 -17.49
N TYR A 569 -6.33 11.68 -17.67
CA TYR A 569 -5.95 10.28 -17.85
C TYR A 569 -5.01 10.09 -19.05
N HIS A 570 -5.38 10.61 -20.23
CA HIS A 570 -4.57 10.50 -21.44
C HIS A 570 -3.22 11.20 -21.29
N GLU A 571 -3.18 12.38 -20.67
CA GLU A 571 -1.92 13.08 -20.39
C GLU A 571 -0.98 12.28 -19.47
N ILE A 572 -1.53 11.64 -18.43
CA ILE A 572 -0.75 10.76 -17.54
C ILE A 572 -0.25 9.54 -18.32
N ASN A 573 -1.09 8.94 -19.16
CA ASN A 573 -0.74 7.78 -19.99
C ASN A 573 0.38 8.11 -20.98
N GLU A 574 0.29 9.24 -21.66
CA GLU A 574 1.35 9.76 -22.53
C GLU A 574 2.65 9.99 -21.75
N GLY A 575 2.53 10.47 -20.50
CA GLY A 575 3.62 10.63 -19.55
C GLY A 575 4.38 9.33 -19.22
N ILE A 576 3.68 8.18 -19.14
CA ILE A 576 4.30 6.85 -18.96
C ILE A 576 5.33 6.58 -20.06
N GLY A 577 5.02 7.01 -21.29
CA GLY A 577 6.04 7.24 -22.29
C GLY A 577 6.23 6.17 -23.35
N VAL A 578 5.26 5.27 -23.55
CA VAL A 578 5.31 4.25 -24.63
C VAL A 578 5.52 4.87 -26.02
N HIS A 579 5.03 6.10 -26.22
CA HIS A 579 5.17 6.85 -27.47
C HIS A 579 6.31 7.88 -27.49
N LYS A 580 7.13 7.97 -26.43
CA LYS A 580 8.31 8.83 -26.42
C LYS A 580 9.37 8.30 -27.38
N SER A 581 10.22 9.18 -27.89
CA SER A 581 11.41 8.72 -28.61
C SER A 581 12.32 7.92 -27.66
N PRO A 582 13.08 6.92 -28.17
CA PRO A 582 14.04 6.19 -27.36
C PRO A 582 15.08 7.09 -26.67
N GLU A 583 15.38 8.25 -27.24
CA GLU A 583 16.29 9.25 -26.65
C GLU A 583 15.69 9.90 -25.39
N VAL A 584 14.43 10.34 -25.45
CA VAL A 584 13.74 10.96 -24.31
C VAL A 584 13.45 9.91 -23.23
N TYR A 585 13.05 8.70 -23.64
CA TYR A 585 12.81 7.59 -22.72
C TYR A 585 14.13 7.08 -22.08
N GLY A 586 15.20 7.03 -22.88
CA GLY A 586 16.52 6.51 -22.53
C GLY A 586 16.65 4.99 -22.62
N ALA A 587 15.69 4.31 -23.24
CA ALA A 587 15.66 2.87 -23.51
C ALA A 587 14.59 2.57 -24.58
N PHE A 588 14.25 1.29 -24.78
CA PHE A 588 13.07 0.92 -25.57
C PHE A 588 11.79 1.34 -24.80
N PRO A 589 10.93 2.20 -25.37
CA PRO A 589 9.74 2.71 -24.69
C PRO A 589 8.70 1.64 -24.33
N THR A 590 8.78 0.47 -24.95
CA THR A 590 7.91 -0.67 -24.68
C THR A 590 8.30 -1.47 -23.45
N ASP A 591 9.51 -1.26 -22.92
CA ASP A 591 10.03 -1.98 -21.77
C ASP A 591 9.78 -1.17 -20.48
N PRO A 592 9.23 -1.76 -19.42
CA PRO A 592 9.00 -1.05 -18.16
C PRO A 592 10.30 -0.91 -17.34
N TYR A 593 10.41 0.20 -16.61
CA TYR A 593 11.54 0.54 -15.73
C TYR A 593 11.04 1.08 -14.39
N SER A 594 11.79 0.91 -13.31
CA SER A 594 11.34 1.40 -12.00
C SER A 594 11.31 2.92 -11.90
N HIS A 595 12.33 3.60 -12.42
CA HIS A 595 12.46 5.05 -12.24
C HIS A 595 13.25 5.74 -13.36
N THR A 596 13.05 7.06 -13.48
CA THR A 596 13.84 7.94 -14.35
C THR A 596 14.35 9.12 -13.54
N PRO A 597 15.65 9.17 -13.18
CA PRO A 597 16.22 10.25 -12.38
C PRO A 597 16.29 11.58 -13.17
N ALA A 598 16.65 12.66 -12.49
CA ALA A 598 16.81 13.97 -13.16
C ALA A 598 17.95 14.01 -14.18
N THR A 599 18.92 13.09 -14.07
CA THR A 599 20.20 13.14 -14.79
C THR A 599 20.37 12.06 -15.86
N LYS A 600 19.42 11.13 -16.01
CA LYS A 600 19.48 10.00 -16.94
C LYS A 600 18.08 9.62 -17.41
N GLY A 601 18.01 8.83 -18.47
CA GLY A 601 16.77 8.14 -18.86
C GLY A 601 16.45 6.94 -17.97
N ALA A 602 15.52 6.10 -18.41
CA ALA A 602 14.93 5.00 -17.64
C ALA A 602 15.97 4.04 -17.01
N GLN A 603 15.76 3.68 -15.74
CA GLN A 603 16.65 2.85 -14.91
C GLN A 603 15.91 1.68 -14.27
N GLN A 604 16.63 0.55 -14.11
CA GLN A 604 16.16 -0.70 -13.54
C GLN A 604 15.03 -1.39 -14.35
N PRO A 605 15.37 -2.15 -15.40
CA PRO A 605 14.39 -2.74 -16.30
C PRO A 605 13.55 -3.86 -15.66
N GLY A 606 12.41 -4.15 -16.26
CA GLY A 606 11.69 -5.42 -16.14
C GLY A 606 10.69 -5.47 -14.99
N MET A 607 11.00 -6.20 -13.93
CA MET A 607 10.04 -6.62 -12.89
C MET A 607 9.74 -5.51 -11.87
N THR A 608 9.13 -4.41 -12.33
CA THR A 608 8.56 -3.34 -11.50
C THR A 608 7.07 -3.58 -11.25
N GLY A 609 6.56 -3.21 -10.09
CA GLY A 609 5.12 -3.28 -9.77
C GLY A 609 4.23 -2.43 -10.69
N GLN A 610 4.83 -1.47 -11.42
CA GLN A 610 4.16 -0.64 -12.42
C GLN A 610 3.29 -1.46 -13.39
N VAL A 611 3.82 -2.60 -13.88
CA VAL A 611 3.16 -3.38 -14.94
C VAL A 611 1.79 -3.89 -14.54
N LYS A 612 1.53 -4.14 -13.25
CA LYS A 612 0.23 -4.63 -12.80
C LYS A 612 -0.81 -3.52 -12.90
N GLU A 613 -0.42 -2.28 -12.61
CA GLU A 613 -1.30 -1.11 -12.69
C GLU A 613 -1.65 -0.81 -14.15
N ASP A 614 -0.65 -0.92 -15.04
CA ASP A 614 -0.83 -0.69 -16.48
C ASP A 614 -1.71 -1.78 -17.12
N ILE A 615 -1.61 -3.05 -16.69
CA ILE A 615 -2.52 -4.13 -17.12
C ILE A 615 -3.97 -3.82 -16.73
N LEU A 616 -4.21 -3.41 -15.48
CA LEU A 616 -5.56 -3.07 -15.01
C LEU A 616 -6.13 -1.85 -15.73
N SER A 617 -5.27 -0.83 -15.94
CA SER A 617 -5.61 0.36 -16.71
C SER A 617 -5.96 0.00 -18.15
N ARG A 618 -5.20 -0.91 -18.78
CA ARG A 618 -5.47 -1.37 -20.15
C ARG A 618 -6.80 -2.12 -20.27
N PHE A 619 -7.15 -3.00 -19.33
CA PHE A 619 -8.48 -3.61 -19.31
C PHE A 619 -9.58 -2.55 -19.17
N ALA A 620 -9.31 -1.51 -18.40
CA ALA A 620 -10.23 -0.41 -18.24
C ALA A 620 -10.39 0.46 -19.52
N GLU A 621 -9.30 0.76 -20.23
CA GLU A 621 -9.32 1.44 -21.53
C GLU A 621 -10.16 0.66 -22.55
N LEU A 622 -9.96 -0.67 -22.59
CA LEU A 622 -10.71 -1.59 -23.46
C LEU A 622 -12.21 -1.70 -23.08
N GLY A 623 -12.66 -1.02 -22.02
CA GLY A 623 -14.05 -1.05 -21.58
C GLY A 623 -14.48 -2.40 -20.98
N VAL A 624 -13.53 -3.24 -20.60
CA VAL A 624 -13.83 -4.49 -19.90
C VAL A 624 -14.19 -4.17 -18.46
N SER A 625 -15.34 -4.66 -18.01
CA SER A 625 -15.78 -4.53 -16.63
C SER A 625 -16.55 -5.78 -16.19
N VAL A 626 -16.48 -6.05 -14.90
CA VAL A 626 -17.28 -7.10 -14.27
C VAL A 626 -18.02 -6.47 -13.11
N GLN A 627 -19.33 -6.68 -13.05
CA GLN A 627 -20.15 -6.21 -11.95
C GLN A 627 -21.30 -7.18 -11.75
N ASN A 628 -21.61 -7.52 -10.49
CA ASN A 628 -22.71 -8.43 -10.16
C ASN A 628 -22.63 -9.79 -10.92
N GLY A 629 -21.42 -10.31 -11.11
CA GLY A 629 -21.12 -11.54 -11.83
C GLY A 629 -21.31 -11.47 -13.35
N LYS A 630 -21.47 -10.27 -13.92
CA LYS A 630 -21.72 -10.05 -15.34
C LYS A 630 -20.54 -9.37 -16.01
N LEU A 631 -19.97 -10.01 -17.02
CA LEU A 631 -18.93 -9.44 -17.88
C LEU A 631 -19.55 -8.49 -18.89
N SER A 632 -19.04 -7.27 -18.95
CA SER A 632 -19.44 -6.26 -19.92
C SER A 632 -18.25 -5.80 -20.75
N PHE A 633 -18.56 -5.39 -21.97
CA PHE A 633 -17.66 -4.79 -22.93
C PHE A 633 -18.15 -3.40 -23.30
N GLY A 634 -17.30 -2.57 -23.88
CA GLY A 634 -17.66 -1.23 -24.28
C GLY A 634 -16.47 -0.42 -24.75
N THR A 635 -16.71 0.83 -25.10
CA THR A 635 -15.65 1.81 -25.31
C THR A 635 -15.32 2.43 -23.96
N GLY A 636 -14.24 1.97 -23.33
CA GLY A 636 -13.72 2.61 -22.12
C GLY A 636 -13.14 3.98 -22.47
N LEU A 637 -11.90 3.97 -22.96
CA LEU A 637 -11.14 5.14 -23.43
C LEU A 637 -10.30 4.82 -24.68
N ILE A 638 -10.80 3.92 -25.52
CA ILE A 638 -10.11 3.50 -26.74
C ILE A 638 -9.93 4.71 -27.67
N GLU A 639 -8.72 4.90 -28.19
CA GLU A 639 -8.43 5.95 -29.17
C GLU A 639 -8.65 5.45 -30.61
N LYS A 640 -9.04 6.34 -31.53
CA LYS A 640 -9.25 6.00 -32.95
C LYS A 640 -8.01 5.40 -33.61
N GLU A 641 -6.83 5.79 -33.15
CA GLU A 641 -5.53 5.34 -33.61
C GLU A 641 -5.28 3.85 -33.33
N GLU A 642 -5.96 3.29 -32.31
CA GLU A 642 -5.87 1.87 -31.96
C GLU A 642 -6.68 0.97 -32.89
N ILE A 643 -7.58 1.55 -33.70
CA ILE A 643 -8.45 0.83 -34.61
C ILE A 643 -7.70 0.52 -35.91
N LEU A 644 -7.68 -0.76 -36.31
CA LEU A 644 -6.97 -1.20 -37.51
C LEU A 644 -7.48 -0.49 -38.76
N LYS A 645 -6.55 0.01 -39.57
CA LYS A 645 -6.83 0.65 -40.87
C LYS A 645 -6.76 -0.33 -42.04
N GLU A 646 -6.10 -1.46 -41.83
CA GLU A 646 -5.89 -2.53 -42.80
C GLU A 646 -6.15 -3.89 -42.16
N GLU A 647 -6.28 -4.93 -42.98
CA GLU A 647 -6.44 -6.30 -42.50
C GLU A 647 -5.18 -6.74 -41.75
N ALA A 648 -5.35 -7.43 -40.62
CA ALA A 648 -4.24 -7.94 -39.82
C ALA A 648 -4.52 -9.37 -39.32
N GLU A 649 -3.46 -10.13 -39.08
CA GLU A 649 -3.57 -11.45 -38.47
C GLU A 649 -3.40 -11.35 -36.95
N PHE A 650 -4.40 -11.83 -36.20
CA PHE A 650 -4.35 -11.95 -34.75
C PHE A 650 -3.96 -13.37 -34.34
N ALA A 651 -2.67 -13.56 -34.07
CA ALA A 651 -2.12 -14.79 -33.52
C ALA A 651 -2.36 -14.88 -32.01
N TYR A 652 -2.93 -16.00 -31.55
CA TYR A 652 -3.20 -16.23 -30.13
C TYR A 652 -3.05 -17.71 -29.76
N VAL A 653 -3.00 -18.01 -28.46
CA VAL A 653 -2.94 -19.38 -27.93
C VAL A 653 -4.29 -19.71 -27.30
N ASP A 654 -4.90 -20.83 -27.68
CA ASP A 654 -6.17 -21.28 -27.09
C ASP A 654 -5.97 -21.98 -25.72
N LEU A 655 -7.07 -22.25 -25.01
CA LEU A 655 -7.04 -22.91 -23.70
C LEU A 655 -6.42 -24.33 -23.71
N LEU A 656 -6.27 -24.95 -24.89
CA LEU A 656 -5.60 -26.24 -25.06
C LEU A 656 -4.10 -26.08 -25.34
N GLY A 657 -3.60 -24.85 -25.34
CA GLY A 657 -2.20 -24.53 -25.63
C GLY A 657 -1.85 -24.59 -27.12
N LYS A 658 -2.84 -24.55 -28.01
CA LYS A 658 -2.59 -24.55 -29.46
C LYS A 658 -2.54 -23.13 -30.00
N GLU A 659 -1.56 -22.87 -30.86
CA GLU A 659 -1.48 -21.64 -31.63
C GLU A 659 -2.61 -21.60 -32.67
N ARG A 660 -3.26 -20.44 -32.76
CA ARG A 660 -4.39 -20.13 -33.63
C ARG A 660 -4.19 -18.75 -34.22
N ALA A 661 -4.89 -18.48 -35.33
CA ALA A 661 -4.90 -17.18 -35.96
C ALA A 661 -6.33 -16.81 -36.39
N LEU A 662 -6.67 -15.53 -36.28
CA LEU A 662 -7.90 -14.92 -36.80
C LEU A 662 -7.52 -13.77 -37.72
N SER A 663 -8.20 -13.63 -38.87
CA SER A 663 -8.10 -12.39 -39.64
C SER A 663 -8.98 -11.32 -39.01
N LEU A 664 -8.41 -10.13 -38.80
CA LEU A 664 -9.07 -8.93 -38.32
C LEU A 664 -9.28 -7.99 -39.50
N SER A 665 -10.52 -7.54 -39.70
CA SER A 665 -10.86 -6.59 -40.77
C SER A 665 -10.50 -5.16 -40.40
N PRO A 666 -10.31 -4.25 -41.37
CA PRO A 666 -10.25 -2.81 -41.11
C PRO A 666 -11.46 -2.35 -40.29
N GLY A 667 -11.25 -1.45 -39.32
CA GLY A 667 -12.28 -1.00 -38.40
C GLY A 667 -12.49 -1.94 -37.20
N SER A 668 -11.53 -2.81 -36.89
CA SER A 668 -11.59 -3.72 -35.74
C SER A 668 -10.33 -3.64 -34.85
N LEU A 669 -10.41 -4.24 -33.67
CA LEU A 669 -9.27 -4.57 -32.81
C LEU A 669 -9.52 -5.92 -32.13
N GLY A 670 -8.45 -6.62 -31.75
CA GLY A 670 -8.52 -7.93 -31.10
C GLY A 670 -7.68 -8.00 -29.84
N PHE A 671 -8.22 -8.61 -28.78
CA PHE A 671 -7.51 -8.91 -27.54
C PHE A 671 -8.01 -10.22 -26.92
N THR A 672 -7.53 -10.60 -25.75
CA THR A 672 -8.05 -11.75 -25.01
C THR A 672 -8.47 -11.39 -23.60
N TYR A 673 -9.52 -12.03 -23.11
CA TYR A 673 -9.93 -11.98 -21.71
C TYR A 673 -10.18 -13.39 -21.18
N CYS A 674 -9.58 -13.76 -20.04
CA CYS A 674 -9.56 -15.16 -19.57
C CYS A 674 -9.06 -16.17 -20.64
N GLN A 675 -8.22 -15.69 -21.58
CA GLN A 675 -7.74 -16.40 -22.77
C GLN A 675 -8.81 -16.72 -23.84
N VAL A 676 -9.99 -16.09 -23.78
CA VAL A 676 -10.98 -16.10 -24.87
C VAL A 676 -10.69 -14.89 -25.77
N PRO A 677 -10.54 -15.06 -27.10
CA PRO A 677 -10.37 -13.94 -28.02
C PRO A 677 -11.64 -13.09 -28.09
N VAL A 678 -11.47 -11.78 -27.96
CA VAL A 678 -12.52 -10.75 -28.04
C VAL A 678 -12.18 -9.83 -29.20
N ILE A 679 -13.08 -9.73 -30.18
CA ILE A 679 -12.91 -8.89 -31.37
C ILE A 679 -13.92 -7.75 -31.30
N TYR A 680 -13.44 -6.52 -31.22
CA TYR A 680 -14.28 -5.34 -31.32
C TYR A 680 -14.38 -4.91 -32.78
N ASN A 681 -15.60 -4.67 -33.26
CA ASN A 681 -15.90 -4.19 -34.60
C ASN A 681 -16.62 -2.84 -34.49
N PHE A 682 -16.03 -1.77 -35.04
CA PHE A 682 -16.55 -0.42 -34.93
C PHE A 682 -17.42 -0.08 -36.15
N GLY A 683 -18.74 -0.06 -35.94
CA GLY A 683 -19.75 0.05 -37.00
C GLY A 683 -20.90 1.00 -36.63
N SER A 684 -22.12 0.62 -37.02
CA SER A 684 -23.36 1.37 -36.73
C SER A 684 -24.29 0.65 -35.75
N GLU A 685 -23.97 -0.58 -35.36
CA GLU A 685 -24.82 -1.41 -34.51
C GLU A 685 -24.10 -1.75 -33.21
N GLU A 686 -24.87 -1.82 -32.12
CA GLU A 686 -24.42 -2.30 -30.82
C GLU A 686 -24.91 -3.74 -30.60
N GLY A 687 -24.01 -4.62 -30.19
CA GLY A 687 -24.37 -5.98 -29.81
C GLY A 687 -23.17 -6.91 -29.69
N MET A 688 -23.43 -8.18 -29.43
CA MET A 688 -22.39 -9.20 -29.31
C MET A 688 -22.80 -10.49 -30.02
N GLU A 689 -21.82 -11.22 -30.55
CA GLU A 689 -21.98 -12.58 -31.03
C GLU A 689 -20.97 -13.50 -30.33
N LEU A 690 -21.49 -14.53 -29.67
CA LEU A 690 -20.72 -15.55 -28.97
C LEU A 690 -20.55 -16.76 -29.87
N PHE A 691 -19.33 -17.26 -29.98
CA PHE A 691 -19.03 -18.48 -30.73
C PHE A 691 -18.67 -19.60 -29.77
N PHE A 692 -19.37 -20.72 -29.88
CA PHE A 692 -19.21 -21.86 -29.01
C PHE A 692 -18.37 -22.96 -29.65
N ARG A 693 -17.70 -23.77 -28.81
CA ARG A 693 -16.86 -24.89 -29.25
C ARG A 693 -17.61 -25.92 -30.11
N ASN A 694 -18.92 -26.07 -29.91
CA ASN A 694 -19.76 -27.00 -30.67
C ASN A 694 -20.08 -26.50 -32.10
N GLY A 695 -19.68 -25.28 -32.46
CA GLY A 695 -19.92 -24.66 -33.76
C GLY A 695 -21.14 -23.74 -33.79
N ASP A 696 -21.93 -23.67 -32.72
CA ASP A 696 -23.07 -22.75 -32.63
C ASP A 696 -22.59 -21.32 -32.39
N SER A 697 -23.41 -20.35 -32.80
CA SER A 697 -23.26 -18.95 -32.40
C SER A 697 -24.55 -18.39 -31.80
N GLU A 698 -24.40 -17.47 -30.85
CA GLU A 698 -25.52 -16.77 -30.21
C GLU A 698 -25.34 -15.26 -30.33
N LYS A 699 -26.31 -14.58 -30.95
CA LYS A 699 -26.36 -13.12 -30.98
C LYS A 699 -27.08 -12.60 -29.75
N LYS A 700 -26.43 -11.69 -29.02
CA LYS A 700 -26.99 -10.98 -27.88
C LYS A 700 -27.11 -9.49 -28.20
N LYS A 701 -28.22 -8.89 -27.74
CA LYS A 701 -28.40 -7.44 -27.76
C LYS A 701 -27.71 -6.83 -26.54
N GLY A 702 -27.11 -5.65 -26.73
CA GLY A 702 -26.34 -4.96 -25.69
C GLY A 702 -24.94 -5.54 -25.51
N LEU A 703 -24.21 -4.98 -24.53
CA LEU A 703 -22.78 -5.23 -24.32
C LEU A 703 -22.47 -5.94 -23.01
N THR A 704 -23.48 -6.47 -22.32
CA THR A 704 -23.36 -7.17 -21.04
C THR A 704 -23.84 -8.60 -21.16
N LEU A 705 -23.01 -9.55 -20.73
CA LEU A 705 -23.37 -10.96 -20.64
C LEU A 705 -24.19 -11.23 -19.38
N ASP A 706 -25.09 -12.20 -19.46
CA ASP A 706 -25.71 -12.75 -18.26
C ASP A 706 -24.67 -13.49 -17.38
N ALA A 707 -25.02 -13.73 -16.12
CA ALA A 707 -24.09 -14.31 -15.16
C ALA A 707 -23.72 -15.76 -15.51
N GLU A 708 -24.64 -16.53 -16.10
CA GLU A 708 -24.42 -17.92 -16.51
C GLU A 708 -23.45 -18.03 -17.70
N THR A 709 -23.46 -17.04 -18.59
CA THR A 709 -22.50 -16.96 -19.69
C THR A 709 -21.15 -16.45 -19.21
N SER A 710 -21.15 -15.44 -18.34
CA SER A 710 -19.94 -14.85 -17.76
C SER A 710 -19.13 -15.88 -16.97
N ILE A 711 -19.80 -16.71 -16.17
CA ILE A 711 -19.13 -17.74 -15.37
C ILE A 711 -18.38 -18.77 -16.24
N LYS A 712 -18.88 -19.11 -17.43
CA LYS A 712 -18.18 -20.03 -18.36
C LYS A 712 -16.82 -19.47 -18.81
N ILE A 713 -16.73 -18.14 -18.95
CA ILE A 713 -15.50 -17.42 -19.28
C ILE A 713 -14.56 -17.40 -18.07
N PHE A 714 -15.07 -17.02 -16.90
CA PHE A 714 -14.27 -16.91 -15.66
C PHE A 714 -13.69 -18.27 -15.23
N GLN A 715 -14.48 -19.34 -15.37
CA GLN A 715 -14.06 -20.72 -15.09
C GLN A 715 -13.18 -21.32 -16.19
N ARG A 716 -13.06 -20.62 -17.33
CA ARG A 716 -12.27 -21.05 -18.49
C ARG A 716 -12.67 -22.45 -18.95
N SER A 717 -13.98 -22.72 -19.02
CA SER A 717 -14.53 -24.03 -19.40
C SER A 717 -14.16 -24.43 -20.83
N GLY A 718 -13.90 -23.44 -21.68
CA GLY A 718 -13.65 -23.61 -23.10
C GLY A 718 -14.90 -23.82 -23.94
N ASP A 719 -16.09 -23.55 -23.36
CA ASP A 719 -17.36 -23.58 -24.07
C ASP A 719 -17.46 -22.43 -25.07
N ILE A 720 -17.05 -21.22 -24.66
CA ILE A 720 -16.97 -20.03 -25.51
C ILE A 720 -15.55 -19.92 -26.05
N ILE A 721 -15.42 -19.85 -27.38
CA ILE A 721 -14.12 -19.84 -28.07
C ILE A 721 -13.80 -18.51 -28.74
N ARG A 722 -14.77 -17.61 -28.89
CA ARG A 722 -14.63 -16.24 -29.40
C ARG A 722 -15.83 -15.39 -29.03
N ILE A 723 -15.60 -14.09 -28.82
CA ILE A 723 -16.64 -13.08 -28.63
C ILE A 723 -16.40 -11.97 -29.65
N ASP A 724 -17.38 -11.71 -30.52
CA ASP A 724 -17.34 -10.56 -31.41
C ASP A 724 -18.28 -9.49 -30.86
N VAL A 725 -17.74 -8.32 -30.53
CA VAL A 725 -18.48 -7.18 -29.98
C VAL A 725 -18.60 -6.12 -31.07
N SER A 726 -19.82 -5.68 -31.35
CA SER A 726 -20.12 -4.59 -32.27
C SER A 726 -20.36 -3.32 -31.46
N LEU A 727 -19.59 -2.27 -31.74
CA LEU A 727 -19.66 -0.98 -31.06
C LEU A 727 -19.95 0.11 -32.09
N PRO A 728 -20.88 1.04 -31.82
CA PRO A 728 -21.08 2.20 -32.68
C PRO A 728 -19.83 3.09 -32.71
N LYS A 729 -19.47 3.62 -33.89
CA LYS A 729 -18.28 4.48 -34.05
C LYS A 729 -18.32 5.74 -33.20
N GLU A 730 -19.51 6.27 -32.98
CA GLU A 730 -19.78 7.43 -32.12
C GLU A 730 -19.52 7.18 -30.63
N MET A 731 -19.42 5.91 -30.21
CA MET A 731 -19.08 5.58 -28.83
C MET A 731 -17.58 5.64 -28.56
N VAL A 732 -16.73 5.74 -29.58
CA VAL A 732 -15.28 5.95 -29.40
C VAL A 732 -15.08 7.40 -28.92
N PRO A 733 -14.68 7.60 -27.65
CA PRO A 733 -14.81 8.91 -26.99
C PRO A 733 -13.92 10.00 -27.59
N LEU A 734 -12.90 9.65 -28.39
CA LEU A 734 -11.94 10.58 -29.00
C LEU A 734 -11.68 10.28 -30.47
#